data_AF-C8VAA5-F1
#
_entry.id   AF-C8VAA5-F1
#
_cell.length_a   1.000
_cell.length_b   1.000
_cell.length_c   1.000
_cell.angle_alpha   90.00
_cell.angle_beta   90.00
_cell.angle_gamma   90.00
#
_symmetry.space_group_name_H-M   'P 1'
#
loop_
_entity.id
_entity.type
_entity.pdbx_description
1 polymer ?
#
loop_
_entity_poly.entity_id
_entity_poly.type
_entity_poly.pdbx_seq_one_letter_code
_entity_poly.pdbx_strand_id
1 'polypeptide(L)'
;MILKHAALALAALQCVAGLRFAMYIDEWHVNGLPGSDQTQGITHAIMGFAKSTDFTGDAPAAFQPFEPVSTFRNRFSPDTKVMIAIGGWGDSAGFSAGAKDEASRERYAKNVAAMLESTGFDGVDIDWEYPGGNGEDYKKVPNDQKVDEIETFPLLLQALRTAVGDKKIISIATPGKREDMIAYTTEQGPKIWPSVDMINIMSYDLMNRRNNETKHHTGIADSHDTIKAYLEIGAPPEKINLGFAYYAKWFTTQSDVDCGTYPIGCPTVAMEAADGSDNGKSGAMTFEPQNMAAQPSDLKVSTDMTCGLAKGTRCPAGTCCSIYGNCGTGDDFCLAACDSNFGECKGVPIQDSWRRARAEGQTDEEGGGQYYMDTQNHLFWTWDTPTLMTRKFTEIVDVEKLGGVMAWSLGEDTYNFEHLKAMQEGVAQRAGGTATPARTRCSGGSQSACSKRHGAVGVSLSRQQRPAKPHAGNSRSFLIVYKSTSVQFSAAVGFNSMKCFIVLTFVPLVLALTIPNTNKNHDASSVEFIQQHQQRLFGTKTTVAEYKRPSLKINHGTIIPANKERTQATATTSNPSYIHALRIEQAPYHLIARYSNALFALGLLLLVPLTLGIIELAGRLFRCVSVDECPERGREKQGTESHQEIEEWAFRQRERDNKKRPATVAVEMIDTMKIGS
;
A
#
# COMPACT_ATOMS: atom_id res chain seq x y z
N MET A 1 -20.82 28.39 29.61
CA MET A 1 -20.30 28.72 28.26
C MET A 1 -18.87 28.21 28.03
N ILE A 2 -17.94 28.37 28.98
CA ILE A 2 -16.51 28.03 28.81
C ILE A 2 -16.27 26.57 28.34
N LEU A 3 -16.94 25.58 28.94
CA LEU A 3 -16.77 24.16 28.56
C LEU A 3 -17.05 23.84 27.08
N LYS A 4 -17.98 24.55 26.42
CA LYS A 4 -18.23 24.34 24.98
C LYS A 4 -17.10 24.86 24.10
N HIS A 5 -16.40 25.91 24.52
CA HIS A 5 -15.25 26.44 23.79
C HIS A 5 -14.01 25.57 23.99
N ALA A 6 -13.82 24.97 25.19
CA ALA A 6 -12.79 23.95 25.41
C ALA A 6 -13.02 22.69 24.55
N ALA A 7 -14.27 22.23 24.43
CA ALA A 7 -14.61 21.09 23.58
C ALA A 7 -14.35 21.35 22.08
N LEU A 8 -14.68 22.55 21.57
CA LEU A 8 -14.33 22.92 20.19
C LEU A 8 -12.81 23.13 20.01
N ALA A 9 -12.09 23.63 21.02
CA ALA A 9 -10.64 23.79 20.95
C ALA A 9 -9.89 22.45 20.88
N LEU A 10 -10.34 21.42 21.60
CA LEU A 10 -9.78 20.06 21.45
C LEU A 10 -10.19 19.40 20.13
N ALA A 11 -11.40 19.67 19.61
CA ALA A 11 -11.81 19.19 18.29
C ALA A 11 -11.06 19.88 17.12
N ALA A 12 -10.58 21.11 17.34
CA ALA A 12 -9.79 21.89 16.37
C ALA A 12 -8.28 21.60 16.41
N LEU A 13 -7.84 20.59 17.17
CA LEU A 13 -6.47 20.10 17.20
C LEU A 13 -6.32 18.67 16.66
N GLN A 14 -7.19 18.30 15.71
CA GLN A 14 -6.71 17.53 14.57
C GLN A 14 -5.69 18.38 13.81
N CYS A 15 -4.41 18.24 14.17
CA CYS A 15 -3.37 18.42 13.17
C CYS A 15 -3.73 17.49 12.01
N VAL A 16 -4.02 18.05 10.84
CA VAL A 16 -4.00 17.28 9.60
C VAL A 16 -2.54 16.88 9.43
N ALA A 17 -2.20 15.68 9.90
CA ALA A 17 -0.87 15.12 9.72
C ALA A 17 -0.61 15.10 8.21
N GLY A 18 0.43 15.81 7.77
CA GLY A 18 0.75 15.93 6.35
C GLY A 18 0.91 14.53 5.75
N LEU A 19 0.39 14.34 4.53
CA LEU A 19 0.54 13.10 3.79
C LEU A 19 2.02 12.69 3.82
N ARG A 20 2.34 11.50 4.34
CA ARG A 20 3.74 11.10 4.43
C ARG A 20 4.29 10.92 3.03
N PHE A 21 5.52 11.36 2.84
CA PHE A 21 6.30 11.07 1.65
C PHE A 21 7.58 10.39 2.13
N ALA A 22 7.60 9.06 2.01
CA ALA A 22 8.80 8.27 2.19
C ALA A 22 9.58 8.21 0.87
N MET A 23 10.89 8.23 0.95
CA MET A 23 11.78 8.13 -0.20
C MET A 23 12.89 7.14 0.13
N TYR A 24 13.12 6.16 -0.73
CA TYR A 24 14.29 5.30 -0.65
C TYR A 24 15.48 5.94 -1.37
N ILE A 25 16.66 5.82 -0.76
CA ILE A 25 17.95 6.24 -1.31
C ILE A 25 18.90 5.06 -1.12
N ASP A 26 19.19 4.34 -2.20
CA ASP A 26 20.08 3.19 -2.22
C ASP A 26 21.57 3.57 -2.34
N GLU A 27 22.46 2.61 -2.09
CA GLU A 27 23.92 2.81 -2.15
C GLU A 27 24.51 2.84 -3.57
N TRP A 28 23.74 2.46 -4.60
CA TRP A 28 24.21 2.28 -5.97
C TRP A 28 24.00 3.55 -6.82
N HIS A 29 22.86 4.23 -6.67
CA HIS A 29 22.48 5.44 -7.41
C HIS A 29 22.80 6.75 -6.68
N VAL A 30 23.89 6.79 -5.91
CA VAL A 30 24.28 7.97 -5.09
C VAL A 30 24.78 9.20 -5.87
N ASN A 31 24.95 9.08 -7.19
CA ASN A 31 25.57 10.11 -8.03
C ASN A 31 24.57 11.22 -8.39
N GLY A 32 24.89 12.47 -8.01
CA GLY A 32 24.05 13.63 -8.35
C GLY A 32 22.77 13.78 -7.52
N LEU A 33 22.62 12.99 -6.44
CA LEU A 33 21.50 13.09 -5.50
C LEU A 33 21.24 14.55 -5.05
N PRO A 34 19.97 14.99 -5.03
CA PRO A 34 19.59 16.39 -4.80
C PRO A 34 19.87 16.87 -3.37
N GLY A 35 19.87 18.21 -3.21
CA GLY A 35 19.98 18.90 -1.92
C GLY A 35 18.61 19.31 -1.35
N SER A 36 18.64 19.88 -0.13
CA SER A 36 17.44 20.33 0.60
C SER A 36 16.73 21.54 -0.03
N ASP A 37 17.33 22.12 -1.06
CA ASP A 37 16.73 23.08 -1.99
C ASP A 37 15.84 22.43 -3.07
N GLN A 38 15.85 21.10 -3.19
CA GLN A 38 15.01 20.32 -4.11
C GLN A 38 14.16 19.21 -3.45
N THR A 39 14.53 18.70 -2.28
CA THR A 39 13.85 17.54 -1.64
C THR A 39 12.69 17.90 -0.70
N GLN A 40 12.08 19.08 -0.82
CA GLN A 40 11.06 19.50 0.16
C GLN A 40 9.85 18.55 0.16
N GLY A 41 9.17 18.45 1.30
CA GLY A 41 8.01 17.58 1.46
C GLY A 41 8.33 16.10 1.71
N ILE A 42 9.56 15.62 1.47
CA ILE A 42 9.99 14.29 1.92
C ILE A 42 10.00 14.28 3.45
N THR A 43 9.08 13.52 4.06
CA THR A 43 8.96 13.44 5.53
C THR A 43 9.78 12.30 6.12
N HIS A 44 10.08 11.27 5.32
CA HIS A 44 10.93 10.15 5.71
C HIS A 44 11.91 9.83 4.56
N ALA A 45 13.21 9.84 4.86
CA ALA A 45 14.27 9.44 3.92
C ALA A 45 14.89 8.15 4.43
N ILE A 46 14.73 7.07 3.68
CA ILE A 46 15.10 5.70 4.06
C ILE A 46 16.36 5.33 3.26
N MET A 47 17.46 5.09 3.96
CA MET A 47 18.71 4.62 3.39
C MET A 47 18.63 3.12 3.10
N GLY A 48 18.98 2.66 1.89
CA GLY A 48 19.08 1.24 1.52
C GLY A 48 20.54 0.83 1.30
N PHE A 49 21.09 -0.22 1.93
CA PHE A 49 20.52 -1.10 2.96
C PHE A 49 21.57 -1.48 4.02
N ALA A 50 21.11 -1.87 5.21
CA ALA A 50 21.88 -2.67 6.16
C ALA A 50 21.59 -4.16 5.94
N LYS A 51 22.57 -5.04 6.14
CA LYS A 51 22.40 -6.47 5.86
C LYS A 51 21.61 -7.14 6.96
N SER A 52 20.63 -7.97 6.60
CA SER A 52 19.79 -8.72 7.55
C SER A 52 20.66 -9.56 8.51
N THR A 53 21.78 -10.08 8.02
CA THR A 53 22.68 -10.94 8.78
C THR A 53 23.51 -10.22 9.85
N ASP A 54 23.74 -8.90 9.73
CA ASP A 54 24.55 -8.11 10.69
C ASP A 54 23.96 -8.11 12.12
N PHE A 55 22.66 -8.36 12.24
CA PHE A 55 21.91 -8.33 13.50
C PHE A 55 21.79 -9.70 14.18
N THR A 56 22.33 -10.77 13.59
CA THR A 56 22.18 -12.15 14.10
C THR A 56 23.16 -12.55 15.22
N GLY A 57 24.24 -11.79 15.42
CA GLY A 57 25.31 -12.13 16.36
C GLY A 57 25.00 -11.90 17.85
N ASP A 58 25.82 -12.47 18.74
CA ASP A 58 25.71 -12.28 20.20
C ASP A 58 26.01 -10.84 20.69
N ALA A 59 26.69 -10.06 19.84
CA ALA A 59 26.92 -8.63 20.02
C ALA A 59 26.52 -7.89 18.72
N PRO A 60 26.10 -6.61 18.81
CA PRO A 60 25.81 -5.82 17.62
C PRO A 60 27.04 -5.71 16.70
N ALA A 61 26.86 -5.95 15.41
CA ALA A 61 27.89 -5.67 14.43
C ALA A 61 28.14 -4.14 14.32
N ALA A 62 29.37 -3.77 13.94
CA ALA A 62 29.72 -2.38 13.67
C ALA A 62 29.21 -1.96 12.27
N PHE A 63 27.90 -1.75 12.16
CA PHE A 63 27.30 -1.23 10.93
C PHE A 63 27.90 0.13 10.56
N GLN A 64 28.17 0.34 9.26
CA GLN A 64 28.60 1.62 8.70
C GLN A 64 27.71 1.95 7.50
N PRO A 65 26.96 3.06 7.50
CA PRO A 65 26.17 3.48 6.36
C PRO A 65 27.07 3.96 5.21
N PHE A 66 26.59 3.85 3.96
CA PHE A 66 27.37 4.22 2.76
C PHE A 66 27.76 5.70 2.72
N GLU A 67 26.95 6.58 3.33
CA GLU A 67 27.39 7.94 3.72
C GLU A 67 26.99 8.25 5.17
N PRO A 68 27.72 9.13 5.88
CA PRO A 68 27.40 9.46 7.27
C PRO A 68 25.98 10.01 7.42
N VAL A 69 25.27 9.59 8.48
CA VAL A 69 23.88 10.00 8.77
C VAL A 69 23.72 11.53 8.84
N SER A 70 24.76 12.25 9.27
CA SER A 70 24.81 13.72 9.24
C SER A 70 24.88 14.31 7.84
N THR A 71 25.64 13.71 6.92
CA THR A 71 25.69 14.09 5.50
C THR A 71 24.35 13.84 4.83
N PHE A 72 23.79 12.63 5.02
CA PHE A 72 22.49 12.24 4.48
C PHE A 72 21.38 13.17 4.95
N ARG A 73 21.32 13.49 6.25
CA ARG A 73 20.31 14.40 6.83
C ARG A 73 20.36 15.81 6.26
N ASN A 74 21.54 16.32 5.87
CA ASN A 74 21.67 17.66 5.26
C ASN A 74 21.02 17.76 3.87
N ARG A 75 20.74 16.63 3.20
CA ARG A 75 20.02 16.59 1.93
C ARG A 75 18.53 16.91 2.09
N PHE A 76 17.97 16.88 3.29
CA PHE A 76 16.52 16.98 3.53
C PHE A 76 16.13 18.15 4.45
N SER A 77 14.82 18.32 4.70
CA SER A 77 14.33 19.31 5.67
C SER A 77 14.75 18.94 7.10
N PRO A 78 14.94 19.92 8.03
CA PRO A 78 15.37 19.63 9.40
C PRO A 78 14.42 18.74 10.22
N ASP A 79 13.16 18.62 9.81
CA ASP A 79 12.14 17.76 10.41
C ASP A 79 12.03 16.37 9.76
N THR A 80 12.61 16.15 8.58
CA THR A 80 12.64 14.85 7.88
C THR A 80 13.29 13.77 8.74
N LYS A 81 12.63 12.62 8.81
CA LYS A 81 13.09 11.44 9.55
C LYS A 81 14.05 10.64 8.68
N VAL A 82 15.28 10.43 9.17
CA VAL A 82 16.32 9.69 8.45
C VAL A 82 16.35 8.27 9.02
N MET A 83 16.02 7.29 8.19
CA MET A 83 15.85 5.89 8.55
C MET A 83 16.80 5.00 7.77
N ILE A 84 16.93 3.75 8.19
CA ILE A 84 17.74 2.71 7.55
C ILE A 84 16.87 1.49 7.26
N ALA A 85 16.82 1.03 6.01
CA ALA A 85 16.20 -0.22 5.64
C ALA A 85 17.17 -1.39 5.90
N ILE A 86 16.63 -2.51 6.37
CA ILE A 86 17.35 -3.77 6.52
C ILE A 86 16.81 -4.75 5.47
N GLY A 87 17.69 -5.43 4.74
CA GLY A 87 17.32 -6.49 3.79
C GLY A 87 17.23 -6.02 2.34
N GLY A 88 16.04 -6.11 1.76
CA GLY A 88 15.78 -5.98 0.32
C GLY A 88 15.92 -7.31 -0.44
N TRP A 89 15.58 -7.29 -1.74
CA TRP A 89 15.47 -8.48 -2.60
C TRP A 89 16.68 -9.44 -2.51
N GLY A 90 16.47 -10.60 -1.89
CA GLY A 90 17.45 -11.66 -1.73
C GLY A 90 18.15 -11.72 -0.36
N ASP A 91 18.13 -10.66 0.46
CA ASP A 91 18.73 -10.68 1.81
C ASP A 91 17.73 -11.06 2.90
N SER A 92 17.15 -12.26 2.78
CA SER A 92 16.24 -12.84 3.77
C SER A 92 16.92 -13.61 4.91
N ALA A 93 18.18 -14.03 4.73
CA ALA A 93 18.79 -15.08 5.56
C ALA A 93 18.92 -14.69 7.06
N GLY A 94 19.23 -13.43 7.35
CA GLY A 94 19.28 -12.91 8.71
C GLY A 94 17.91 -12.73 9.35
N PHE A 95 16.87 -12.44 8.56
CA PHE A 95 15.50 -12.38 9.06
C PHE A 95 14.97 -13.76 9.45
N SER A 96 15.13 -14.79 8.61
CA SER A 96 14.77 -16.17 8.95
C SER A 96 15.53 -16.64 10.20
N ALA A 97 16.83 -16.32 10.31
CA ALA A 97 17.63 -16.61 11.50
C ALA A 97 17.18 -15.82 12.76
N GLY A 98 16.74 -14.57 12.59
CA GLY A 98 16.24 -13.71 13.66
C GLY A 98 14.84 -14.08 14.14
N ALA A 99 13.92 -14.42 13.25
CA ALA A 99 12.52 -14.73 13.55
C ALA A 99 12.33 -16.06 14.30
N LYS A 100 13.17 -17.06 13.99
CA LYS A 100 13.11 -18.46 14.41
C LYS A 100 12.57 -18.74 15.84
N ASP A 101 13.21 -18.21 16.87
CA ASP A 101 12.86 -18.46 18.28
C ASP A 101 12.92 -17.19 19.14
N GLU A 102 12.48 -17.31 20.40
CA GLU A 102 12.39 -16.14 21.30
C GLU A 102 13.76 -15.51 21.56
N ALA A 103 14.79 -16.34 21.74
CA ALA A 103 16.15 -15.88 22.00
C ALA A 103 16.85 -15.38 20.73
N SER A 104 16.45 -15.80 19.52
CA SER A 104 16.91 -15.17 18.28
C SER A 104 16.23 -13.80 18.07
N ARG A 105 14.91 -13.71 18.32
CA ARG A 105 14.14 -12.46 18.12
C ARG A 105 14.59 -11.34 19.06
N GLU A 106 14.77 -11.63 20.35
CA GLU A 106 15.28 -10.65 21.32
C GLU A 106 16.67 -10.13 20.95
N ARG A 107 17.56 -11.02 20.48
CA ARG A 107 18.94 -10.71 20.07
C ARG A 107 18.94 -9.82 18.83
N TYR A 108 18.17 -10.19 17.81
CA TYR A 108 18.01 -9.41 16.58
C TYR A 108 17.47 -8.01 16.89
N ALA A 109 16.37 -7.92 17.64
CA ALA A 109 15.74 -6.67 18.03
C ALA A 109 16.68 -5.75 18.83
N LYS A 110 17.42 -6.31 19.80
CA LYS A 110 18.44 -5.60 20.59
C LYS A 110 19.58 -5.08 19.71
N ASN A 111 20.05 -5.87 18.75
CA ASN A 111 21.13 -5.46 17.85
C ASN A 111 20.68 -4.34 16.90
N VAL A 112 19.45 -4.39 16.38
CA VAL A 112 18.84 -3.29 15.62
C VAL A 112 18.71 -2.02 16.47
N ALA A 113 18.23 -2.12 17.72
CA ALA A 113 18.15 -0.98 18.63
C ALA A 113 19.53 -0.34 18.89
N ALA A 114 20.56 -1.15 19.17
CA ALA A 114 21.93 -0.67 19.37
C ALA A 114 22.54 0.01 18.12
N MET A 115 22.18 -0.45 16.92
CA MET A 115 22.53 0.22 15.67
C MET A 115 21.81 1.58 15.56
N LEU A 116 20.51 1.68 15.85
CA LEU A 116 19.76 2.95 15.84
C LEU A 116 20.23 3.95 16.91
N GLU A 117 20.79 3.47 18.02
CA GLU A 117 21.42 4.31 19.06
C GLU A 117 22.79 4.83 18.63
N SER A 118 23.65 3.96 18.08
CA SER A 118 25.04 4.32 17.73
C SER A 118 25.18 5.17 16.46
N THR A 119 24.24 5.03 15.51
CA THR A 119 24.24 5.76 14.23
C THR A 119 23.47 7.09 14.26
N GLY A 120 22.42 7.19 15.09
CA GLY A 120 21.50 8.33 15.11
C GLY A 120 20.40 8.32 14.03
N PHE A 121 20.09 7.17 13.41
CA PHE A 121 18.88 7.00 12.60
C PHE A 121 17.61 7.19 13.45
N ASP A 122 16.60 7.87 12.93
CA ASP A 122 15.30 8.11 13.59
C ASP A 122 14.41 6.84 13.64
N GLY A 123 14.73 5.84 12.83
CA GLY A 123 13.97 4.60 12.75
C GLY A 123 14.57 3.57 11.79
N VAL A 124 13.91 2.42 11.69
CA VAL A 124 14.27 1.29 10.85
C VAL A 124 13.11 0.93 9.91
N ASP A 125 13.43 0.56 8.67
CA ASP A 125 12.50 -0.15 7.80
C ASP A 125 12.92 -1.62 7.69
N ILE A 126 11.95 -2.53 7.70
CA ILE A 126 12.17 -3.97 7.65
C ILE A 126 11.68 -4.46 6.28
N ASP A 127 12.63 -4.64 5.36
CA ASP A 127 12.39 -5.04 3.98
C ASP A 127 12.73 -6.53 3.80
N TRP A 128 11.81 -7.39 4.24
CA TRP A 128 11.94 -8.83 4.13
C TRP A 128 11.15 -9.32 2.92
N GLU A 129 11.86 -9.81 1.90
CA GLU A 129 11.28 -10.29 0.64
C GLU A 129 11.38 -11.82 0.43
N TYR A 130 10.37 -12.64 0.78
CA TYR A 130 9.22 -12.34 1.66
C TYR A 130 9.11 -13.38 2.79
N PRO A 131 8.60 -13.00 3.98
CA PRO A 131 8.32 -13.96 5.04
C PRO A 131 7.27 -14.99 4.58
N GLY A 132 7.65 -16.27 4.63
CA GLY A 132 6.86 -17.40 4.16
C GLY A 132 7.22 -17.90 2.75
N GLY A 133 8.10 -17.22 2.01
CA GLY A 133 8.60 -17.66 0.70
C GLY A 133 8.47 -16.64 -0.42
N ASN A 134 8.46 -17.11 -1.68
CA ASN A 134 8.40 -16.29 -2.92
C ASN A 134 9.48 -15.20 -3.12
N GLY A 135 10.52 -15.13 -2.28
CA GLY A 135 11.70 -14.29 -2.50
C GLY A 135 12.58 -14.75 -3.67
N GLU A 136 13.79 -14.18 -3.81
CA GLU A 136 14.75 -14.57 -4.86
C GLU A 136 14.98 -16.09 -4.94
N ASP A 137 14.99 -16.75 -3.78
CA ASP A 137 15.30 -18.15 -3.61
C ASP A 137 14.14 -19.12 -3.87
N TYR A 138 12.95 -18.68 -4.30
CA TYR A 138 11.73 -19.51 -4.34
C TYR A 138 11.81 -20.81 -5.19
N LYS A 139 12.72 -20.92 -6.17
CA LYS A 139 12.99 -22.20 -6.89
C LYS A 139 14.04 -23.09 -6.21
N LYS A 140 14.82 -22.53 -5.29
CA LYS A 140 15.95 -23.15 -4.56
C LYS A 140 15.50 -23.61 -3.18
N VAL A 141 14.66 -22.81 -2.51
CA VAL A 141 14.06 -23.03 -1.20
C VAL A 141 12.53 -22.91 -1.35
N PRO A 142 11.78 -24.02 -1.36
CA PRO A 142 10.33 -23.97 -1.48
C PRO A 142 9.68 -23.45 -0.18
N ASN A 143 8.48 -22.87 -0.32
CA ASN A 143 7.75 -22.24 0.78
C ASN A 143 7.38 -23.21 1.92
N ASP A 144 7.39 -24.53 1.69
CA ASP A 144 7.15 -25.54 2.73
C ASP A 144 8.28 -25.63 3.78
N GLN A 145 9.43 -25.03 3.51
CA GLN A 145 10.55 -24.86 4.46
C GLN A 145 10.53 -23.51 5.20
N LYS A 146 9.54 -22.65 4.92
CA LYS A 146 9.41 -21.29 5.48
C LYS A 146 8.06 -21.03 6.20
N VAL A 147 7.24 -22.06 6.41
CA VAL A 147 5.86 -21.91 6.92
C VAL A 147 5.80 -21.33 8.33
N ASP A 148 6.85 -21.50 9.15
CA ASP A 148 6.97 -20.90 10.48
C ASP A 148 7.25 -19.39 10.45
N GLU A 149 7.75 -18.84 9.35
CA GLU A 149 7.92 -17.39 9.15
C GLU A 149 6.56 -16.65 9.20
N ILE A 150 5.46 -17.32 8.82
CA ILE A 150 4.08 -16.77 8.86
C ILE A 150 3.65 -16.39 10.29
N GLU A 151 3.98 -17.21 11.29
CA GLU A 151 3.66 -16.95 12.69
C GLU A 151 4.79 -16.20 13.43
N THR A 152 6.04 -16.33 12.98
CA THR A 152 7.20 -15.73 13.66
C THR A 152 7.56 -14.32 13.19
N PHE A 153 7.20 -13.91 11.96
CA PHE A 153 7.40 -12.53 11.49
C PHE A 153 6.64 -11.49 12.35
N PRO A 154 5.35 -11.68 12.71
CA PRO A 154 4.68 -10.77 13.63
C PRO A 154 5.31 -10.74 15.02
N LEU A 155 5.93 -11.84 15.47
CA LEU A 155 6.65 -11.90 16.76
C LEU A 155 8.00 -11.17 16.69
N LEU A 156 8.70 -11.21 15.54
CA LEU A 156 9.94 -10.45 15.31
C LEU A 156 9.65 -8.94 15.35
N LEU A 157 8.55 -8.49 14.73
CA LEU A 157 8.14 -7.08 14.78
C LEU A 157 7.74 -6.62 16.20
N GLN A 158 7.09 -7.48 16.99
CA GLN A 158 6.80 -7.21 18.41
C GLN A 158 8.08 -7.10 19.25
N ALA A 159 9.06 -7.99 19.03
CA ALA A 159 10.37 -7.90 19.68
C ALA A 159 11.11 -6.61 19.28
N LEU A 160 11.11 -6.26 17.98
CA LEU A 160 11.67 -5.02 17.45
C LEU A 160 11.03 -3.80 18.13
N ARG A 161 9.70 -3.67 18.16
CA ARG A 161 9.02 -2.57 18.87
C ARG A 161 9.39 -2.52 20.35
N THR A 162 9.52 -3.68 21.01
CA THR A 162 9.89 -3.75 22.43
C THR A 162 11.33 -3.25 22.70
N ALA A 163 12.28 -3.55 21.81
CA ALA A 163 13.67 -3.12 21.97
C ALA A 163 13.93 -1.69 21.48
N VAL A 164 13.26 -1.27 20.40
CA VAL A 164 13.42 0.03 19.73
C VAL A 164 12.56 1.14 20.37
N GLY A 165 11.44 0.76 20.99
CA GLY A 165 10.54 1.63 21.75
C GLY A 165 9.69 2.58 20.92
N ASP A 166 8.85 3.37 21.60
CA ASP A 166 7.82 4.22 20.97
C ASP A 166 8.35 5.58 20.43
N LYS A 167 9.65 5.85 20.56
CA LYS A 167 10.28 7.11 20.12
C LYS A 167 10.94 7.04 18.75
N LYS A 168 11.19 5.82 18.27
CA LYS A 168 11.85 5.52 16.99
C LYS A 168 10.81 4.92 16.06
N ILE A 169 10.97 5.20 14.77
CA ILE A 169 10.01 4.74 13.76
C ILE A 169 10.35 3.30 13.36
N ILE A 170 9.33 2.46 13.19
CA ILE A 170 9.47 1.15 12.55
C ILE A 170 8.51 1.11 11.36
N SER A 171 9.01 0.83 10.17
CA SER A 171 8.19 0.53 9.00
C SER A 171 8.56 -0.81 8.38
N ILE A 172 7.72 -1.27 7.45
CA ILE A 172 7.91 -2.49 6.69
C ILE A 172 7.69 -2.18 5.22
N ALA A 173 8.59 -2.61 4.35
CA ALA A 173 8.29 -2.79 2.95
C ALA A 173 7.49 -4.09 2.77
N THR A 174 6.45 -4.08 1.92
CA THR A 174 5.51 -5.21 1.81
C THR A 174 5.17 -5.55 0.36
N PRO A 175 5.01 -6.85 0.01
CA PRO A 175 4.86 -7.31 -1.38
C PRO A 175 3.70 -6.66 -2.14
N GLY A 176 3.93 -6.33 -3.40
CA GLY A 176 2.92 -5.78 -4.30
C GLY A 176 1.91 -6.79 -4.84
N LYS A 177 2.31 -8.06 -5.01
CA LYS A 177 1.46 -9.09 -5.62
C LYS A 177 0.74 -9.91 -4.55
N ARG A 178 -0.57 -10.13 -4.72
CA ARG A 178 -1.39 -10.97 -3.80
C ARG A 178 -0.83 -12.38 -3.59
N GLU A 179 -0.13 -12.96 -4.58
CA GLU A 179 0.51 -14.27 -4.48
C GLU A 179 1.73 -14.32 -3.52
N ASP A 180 2.32 -13.16 -3.23
CA ASP A 180 3.52 -13.00 -2.38
C ASP A 180 3.18 -12.60 -0.94
N MET A 181 1.91 -12.31 -0.65
CA MET A 181 1.39 -11.89 0.66
C MET A 181 1.30 -13.04 1.69
N ILE A 182 2.26 -13.98 1.69
CA ILE A 182 2.16 -15.28 2.38
C ILE A 182 2.01 -15.13 3.91
N ALA A 183 2.83 -14.32 4.56
CA ALA A 183 2.68 -13.99 5.99
C ALA A 183 1.65 -12.88 6.27
N TYR A 184 1.05 -12.28 5.25
CA TYR A 184 0.16 -11.12 5.35
C TYR A 184 -1.31 -11.57 5.22
N THR A 185 -1.78 -12.40 6.16
CA THR A 185 -3.16 -12.93 6.17
C THR A 185 -4.08 -12.15 7.11
N THR A 186 -5.39 -12.39 7.04
CA THR A 186 -6.39 -11.84 7.96
C THR A 186 -6.13 -12.20 9.44
N GLU A 187 -5.45 -13.32 9.70
CA GLU A 187 -5.05 -13.79 11.03
C GLU A 187 -3.74 -13.16 11.51
N GLN A 188 -2.80 -12.87 10.60
CA GLN A 188 -1.47 -12.33 10.94
C GLN A 188 -1.41 -10.79 10.91
N GLY A 189 -2.08 -10.15 9.95
CA GLY A 189 -2.12 -8.69 9.80
C GLY A 189 -2.41 -7.96 11.11
N PRO A 190 -3.49 -8.31 11.85
CA PRO A 190 -3.80 -7.73 13.15
C PRO A 190 -2.70 -7.89 14.24
N LYS A 191 -1.74 -8.81 14.07
CA LYS A 191 -0.53 -8.95 14.92
C LYS A 191 0.64 -8.08 14.42
N ILE A 192 0.69 -7.78 13.12
CA ILE A 192 1.72 -6.96 12.44
C ILE A 192 1.45 -5.46 12.67
N TRP A 193 0.24 -4.99 12.32
CA TRP A 193 -0.11 -3.56 12.29
C TRP A 193 0.09 -2.77 13.61
N PRO A 194 -0.02 -3.37 14.81
CA PRO A 194 0.30 -2.66 16.06
C PRO A 194 1.78 -2.32 16.24
N SER A 195 2.69 -3.10 15.63
CA SER A 195 4.14 -2.98 15.86
C SER A 195 4.80 -1.89 15.01
N VAL A 196 4.25 -1.60 13.84
CA VAL A 196 4.81 -0.68 12.82
C VAL A 196 4.06 0.65 12.76
N ASP A 197 4.74 1.73 12.44
CA ASP A 197 4.18 3.08 12.24
C ASP A 197 3.70 3.31 10.81
N MET A 198 4.40 2.72 9.82
CA MET A 198 4.09 2.83 8.40
C MET A 198 4.18 1.47 7.70
N ILE A 199 3.44 1.32 6.60
CA ILE A 199 3.44 0.16 5.73
C ILE A 199 3.77 0.68 4.32
N ASN A 200 4.99 0.41 3.83
CA ASN A 200 5.49 0.81 2.52
C ASN A 200 5.09 -0.26 1.51
N ILE A 201 3.92 -0.13 0.91
CA ILE A 201 3.41 -1.13 -0.04
C ILE A 201 4.13 -0.97 -1.37
N MET A 202 4.85 -2.00 -1.78
CA MET A 202 5.60 -2.03 -3.04
C MET A 202 4.65 -2.28 -4.22
N SER A 203 3.78 -1.32 -4.54
CA SER A 203 2.86 -1.34 -5.69
C SER A 203 3.56 -1.09 -7.03
N TYR A 204 4.69 -1.78 -7.20
CA TYR A 204 5.51 -1.89 -8.39
C TYR A 204 5.98 -3.35 -8.48
N ASP A 205 6.72 -3.72 -9.54
CA ASP A 205 7.11 -5.10 -9.82
C ASP A 205 5.95 -6.13 -9.87
N LEU A 206 4.74 -5.61 -10.07
CA LEU A 206 3.47 -6.35 -10.23
C LEU A 206 3.50 -7.24 -11.49
N MET A 207 4.37 -6.89 -12.45
CA MET A 207 4.94 -7.78 -13.44
C MET A 207 6.44 -7.99 -13.14
N ASN A 208 6.87 -9.24 -13.08
CA ASN A 208 8.27 -9.64 -12.93
C ASN A 208 8.56 -10.94 -13.71
N ARG A 209 9.78 -11.49 -13.60
CA ARG A 209 10.25 -12.63 -14.42
C ARG A 209 9.40 -13.92 -14.32
N ARG A 210 8.57 -14.03 -13.28
CA ARG A 210 7.59 -15.11 -13.06
C ARG A 210 6.34 -15.03 -13.95
N ASN A 211 6.08 -13.89 -14.60
CA ASN A 211 4.87 -13.66 -15.41
C ASN A 211 5.02 -14.19 -16.86
N ASN A 212 4.00 -14.92 -17.33
CA ASN A 212 3.93 -15.54 -18.66
C ASN A 212 3.29 -14.65 -19.75
N GLU A 213 2.76 -13.48 -19.37
CA GLU A 213 2.05 -12.53 -20.24
C GLU A 213 2.37 -11.08 -19.83
N THR A 214 2.33 -10.15 -20.77
CA THR A 214 2.66 -8.72 -20.56
C THR A 214 1.57 -7.95 -19.82
N LYS A 215 1.95 -7.15 -18.82
CA LYS A 215 1.07 -6.18 -18.14
C LYS A 215 1.90 -5.08 -17.48
N HIS A 216 1.25 -4.05 -16.94
CA HIS A 216 1.96 -2.99 -16.25
C HIS A 216 2.65 -3.47 -14.96
N HIS A 217 3.91 -3.08 -14.76
CA HIS A 217 4.61 -3.41 -13.51
C HIS A 217 4.16 -2.53 -12.34
N THR A 218 3.55 -1.38 -12.58
CA THR A 218 3.06 -0.43 -11.55
C THR A 218 1.76 0.29 -11.99
N GLY A 219 0.93 -0.35 -12.81
CA GLY A 219 -0.30 0.27 -13.34
C GLY A 219 -1.28 0.65 -12.22
N ILE A 220 -2.07 1.72 -12.41
CA ILE A 220 -3.04 2.23 -11.42
C ILE A 220 -4.02 1.13 -10.99
N ALA A 221 -4.58 0.36 -11.94
CA ALA A 221 -5.58 -0.66 -11.65
C ALA A 221 -5.03 -1.79 -10.76
N ASP A 222 -3.88 -2.36 -11.15
CA ASP A 222 -3.17 -3.38 -10.37
C ASP A 222 -2.74 -2.83 -9.00
N SER A 223 -2.18 -1.61 -8.95
CA SER A 223 -1.78 -0.95 -7.71
C SER A 223 -2.95 -0.75 -6.76
N HIS A 224 -4.14 -0.42 -7.28
CA HIS A 224 -5.34 -0.24 -6.48
C HIS A 224 -5.90 -1.57 -5.96
N ASP A 225 -5.73 -2.67 -6.69
CA ASP A 225 -6.03 -4.01 -6.17
C ASP A 225 -5.05 -4.44 -5.06
N THR A 226 -3.74 -4.15 -5.22
CA THR A 226 -2.76 -4.33 -4.15
C THR A 226 -3.20 -3.60 -2.87
N ILE A 227 -3.54 -2.31 -2.95
CA ILE A 227 -4.01 -1.55 -1.77
C ILE A 227 -5.25 -2.20 -1.14
N LYS A 228 -6.23 -2.64 -1.95
CA LYS A 228 -7.43 -3.33 -1.43
C LYS A 228 -7.07 -4.63 -0.72
N ALA A 229 -6.11 -5.41 -1.23
CA ALA A 229 -5.63 -6.62 -0.56
C ALA A 229 -5.15 -6.37 0.87
N TYR A 230 -4.42 -5.27 1.11
CA TYR A 230 -3.99 -4.90 2.47
C TYR A 230 -5.15 -4.39 3.34
N LEU A 231 -6.12 -3.66 2.78
CA LEU A 231 -7.32 -3.23 3.50
C LEU A 231 -8.23 -4.42 3.87
N GLU A 232 -8.32 -5.44 3.01
CA GLU A 232 -9.08 -6.68 3.23
C GLU A 232 -8.54 -7.49 4.44
N ILE A 233 -7.22 -7.51 4.64
CA ILE A 233 -6.55 -8.09 5.84
C ILE A 233 -6.43 -7.10 7.02
N GLY A 234 -7.17 -5.98 6.97
CA GLY A 234 -7.33 -5.04 8.07
C GLY A 234 -6.14 -4.10 8.31
N ALA A 235 -5.28 -3.85 7.32
CA ALA A 235 -4.24 -2.82 7.43
C ALA A 235 -4.88 -1.43 7.58
N PRO A 236 -4.49 -0.60 8.56
CA PRO A 236 -5.07 0.73 8.72
C PRO A 236 -4.65 1.66 7.57
N PRO A 237 -5.56 2.26 6.79
CA PRO A 237 -5.21 3.10 5.65
C PRO A 237 -4.31 4.29 6.05
N GLU A 238 -4.49 4.83 7.26
CA GLU A 238 -3.66 5.90 7.78
C GLU A 238 -2.20 5.49 8.05
N LYS A 239 -1.87 4.18 8.09
CA LYS A 239 -0.49 3.66 8.14
C LYS A 239 0.08 3.29 6.78
N ILE A 240 -0.76 3.09 5.76
CA ILE A 240 -0.33 2.71 4.42
C ILE A 240 0.33 3.90 3.69
N ASN A 241 1.42 3.60 2.99
CA ASN A 241 2.06 4.43 1.97
C ASN A 241 1.98 3.70 0.61
N LEU A 242 1.45 4.35 -0.43
CA LEU A 242 1.41 3.81 -1.80
C LEU A 242 2.78 3.88 -2.50
N GLY A 243 3.25 2.80 -3.10
CA GLY A 243 4.54 2.70 -3.82
C GLY A 243 4.52 3.17 -5.27
N PHE A 244 5.56 3.91 -5.63
CA PHE A 244 5.86 4.42 -6.97
C PHE A 244 7.26 3.99 -7.40
N ALA A 245 7.43 3.63 -8.68
CA ALA A 245 8.71 3.23 -9.26
C ALA A 245 9.33 4.37 -10.08
N TYR A 246 10.61 4.67 -9.85
CA TYR A 246 11.42 5.63 -10.61
C TYR A 246 12.29 4.90 -11.65
N TYR A 247 11.77 3.79 -12.16
CA TYR A 247 12.38 2.97 -13.19
C TYR A 247 11.31 2.41 -14.13
N ALA A 248 11.66 2.24 -15.39
CA ALA A 248 10.91 1.46 -16.35
C ALA A 248 11.31 -0.03 -16.29
N LYS A 249 10.46 -0.92 -16.79
CA LYS A 249 10.81 -2.33 -17.02
C LYS A 249 10.59 -2.75 -18.46
N TRP A 250 11.37 -3.74 -18.88
CA TRP A 250 11.23 -4.40 -20.18
C TRP A 250 11.17 -5.93 -20.02
N PHE A 251 10.44 -6.58 -20.92
CA PHE A 251 10.16 -8.01 -20.90
C PHE A 251 10.14 -8.57 -22.34
N THR A 252 10.77 -9.72 -22.57
CA THR A 252 10.85 -10.33 -23.91
C THR A 252 9.57 -11.12 -24.23
N THR A 253 8.93 -10.80 -25.35
CA THR A 253 7.73 -11.48 -25.85
C THR A 253 8.03 -12.59 -26.85
N GLN A 254 7.04 -13.45 -27.11
CA GLN A 254 7.15 -14.53 -28.10
C GLN A 254 7.16 -13.98 -29.53
N SER A 255 8.14 -14.40 -30.34
CA SER A 255 8.39 -13.83 -31.67
C SER A 255 7.42 -14.30 -32.77
N ASP A 256 6.64 -15.35 -32.51
CA ASP A 256 5.63 -15.92 -33.38
C ASP A 256 4.20 -15.44 -33.07
N VAL A 257 4.04 -14.51 -32.12
CA VAL A 257 2.76 -13.88 -31.74
C VAL A 257 2.72 -12.42 -32.18
N ASP A 258 1.57 -11.95 -32.70
CA ASP A 258 1.34 -10.53 -32.97
C ASP A 258 1.06 -9.73 -31.69
N CYS A 259 2.12 -9.43 -30.95
CA CYS A 259 2.06 -8.47 -29.84
C CYS A 259 1.89 -7.02 -30.31
N GLY A 260 1.93 -6.72 -31.62
CA GLY A 260 1.73 -5.38 -32.16
C GLY A 260 0.27 -4.94 -32.08
N THR A 261 -0.66 -5.85 -32.38
CA THR A 261 -2.10 -5.59 -32.26
C THR A 261 -2.58 -5.65 -30.80
N TYR A 262 -1.98 -6.51 -29.96
CA TYR A 262 -2.33 -6.63 -28.53
C TYR A 262 -1.07 -6.60 -27.64
N PRO A 263 -0.54 -5.40 -27.30
CA PRO A 263 0.69 -5.26 -26.51
C PRO A 263 0.58 -5.71 -25.05
N ILE A 264 -0.61 -5.60 -24.46
CA ILE A 264 -0.94 -6.05 -23.10
C ILE A 264 -1.67 -7.40 -23.22
N GLY A 265 -1.30 -8.37 -22.39
CA GLY A 265 -1.74 -9.76 -22.48
C GLY A 265 -0.98 -10.59 -23.53
N CYS A 266 0.13 -10.10 -24.08
CA CYS A 266 0.92 -10.87 -25.04
C CYS A 266 1.85 -11.87 -24.31
N PRO A 267 1.94 -13.14 -24.75
CA PRO A 267 2.82 -14.12 -24.15
C PRO A 267 4.30 -13.72 -24.11
N THR A 268 4.95 -13.96 -22.98
CA THR A 268 6.40 -13.81 -22.77
C THR A 268 7.16 -15.10 -23.08
N VAL A 269 8.47 -14.98 -23.31
CA VAL A 269 9.36 -16.15 -23.23
C VAL A 269 9.61 -16.51 -21.75
N ALA A 270 10.28 -17.63 -21.46
CA ALA A 270 10.78 -17.86 -20.11
C ALA A 270 11.85 -16.81 -19.76
N MET A 271 11.61 -15.98 -18.74
CA MET A 271 12.48 -14.86 -18.34
C MET A 271 13.40 -15.17 -17.15
N GLU A 272 13.58 -16.46 -16.89
CA GLU A 272 14.31 -17.02 -15.77
C GLU A 272 14.84 -18.41 -16.16
N ALA A 273 15.93 -18.84 -15.53
CA ALA A 273 16.46 -20.18 -15.67
C ALA A 273 15.71 -21.20 -14.78
N ALA A 274 16.09 -22.48 -14.90
CA ALA A 274 15.48 -23.58 -14.13
C ALA A 274 15.68 -23.44 -12.60
N ASP A 275 16.76 -22.80 -12.17
CA ASP A 275 17.09 -22.51 -10.76
C ASP A 275 16.54 -21.15 -10.27
N GLY A 276 15.85 -20.41 -11.14
CA GLY A 276 15.24 -19.10 -10.84
C GLY A 276 16.17 -17.91 -11.07
N SER A 277 17.42 -18.12 -11.50
CA SER A 277 18.31 -17.01 -11.89
C SER A 277 17.80 -16.26 -13.12
N ASP A 278 18.19 -14.99 -13.26
CA ASP A 278 17.87 -14.19 -14.45
C ASP A 278 18.63 -14.73 -15.67
N ASN A 279 17.96 -14.77 -16.82
CA ASN A 279 18.50 -15.23 -18.10
C ASN A 279 18.66 -14.10 -19.14
N GLY A 280 18.51 -12.83 -18.73
CA GLY A 280 18.69 -11.67 -19.58
C GLY A 280 17.53 -11.44 -20.57
N LYS A 281 16.32 -11.88 -20.22
CA LYS A 281 15.08 -11.68 -21.01
C LYS A 281 14.07 -10.73 -20.36
N SER A 282 14.38 -10.19 -19.21
CA SER A 282 13.69 -9.03 -18.63
C SER A 282 14.70 -8.12 -17.93
N GLY A 283 14.31 -6.90 -17.61
CA GLY A 283 15.17 -5.99 -16.86
C GLY A 283 14.47 -4.70 -16.46
N ALA A 284 15.21 -3.85 -15.76
CA ALA A 284 14.83 -2.48 -15.42
C ALA A 284 15.66 -1.47 -16.23
N MET A 285 15.21 -0.21 -16.24
CA MET A 285 15.90 0.94 -16.79
C MET A 285 15.56 2.15 -15.91
N THR A 286 16.54 2.66 -15.17
CA THR A 286 16.38 3.88 -14.36
C THR A 286 16.18 5.09 -15.26
N PHE A 287 15.56 6.16 -14.74
CA PHE A 287 15.48 7.45 -15.43
C PHE A 287 16.74 8.33 -15.24
N GLU A 288 17.85 7.77 -14.76
CA GLU A 288 19.11 8.49 -14.58
C GLU A 288 19.54 9.29 -15.84
N PRO A 289 20.30 10.39 -15.67
CA PRO A 289 20.79 11.21 -16.78
C PRO A 289 21.46 10.43 -17.92
N GLN A 290 22.15 9.32 -17.61
CA GLN A 290 22.79 8.44 -18.59
C GLN A 290 21.78 7.71 -19.50
N ASN A 291 20.71 7.19 -18.93
CA ASN A 291 19.66 6.43 -19.63
C ASN A 291 18.65 7.35 -20.34
N MET A 292 18.51 8.59 -19.86
CA MET A 292 17.63 9.60 -20.43
C MET A 292 18.28 10.48 -21.51
N ALA A 293 19.62 10.49 -21.60
CA ALA A 293 20.37 11.27 -22.58
C ALA A 293 19.95 11.00 -24.03
N ALA A 294 20.25 11.98 -24.90
CA ALA A 294 20.29 11.78 -26.34
C ALA A 294 21.60 11.09 -26.74
N GLN A 295 21.56 10.27 -27.79
CA GLN A 295 22.74 9.58 -28.32
C GLN A 295 23.83 10.60 -28.72
N PRO A 296 25.03 10.55 -28.11
CA PRO A 296 26.07 11.53 -28.40
C PRO A 296 26.68 11.33 -29.80
N SER A 297 26.89 12.42 -30.54
CA SER A 297 27.38 12.40 -31.93
C SER A 297 28.92 12.30 -32.05
N ASP A 298 29.66 12.92 -31.13
CA ASP A 298 31.09 13.23 -31.32
C ASP A 298 32.00 12.55 -30.27
N LEU A 299 31.74 11.26 -30.01
CA LEU A 299 32.47 10.48 -29.01
C LEU A 299 33.88 10.10 -29.47
N LYS A 300 34.87 10.46 -28.65
CA LYS A 300 36.27 10.04 -28.82
C LYS A 300 36.39 8.54 -28.55
N VAL A 301 37.27 7.85 -29.29
CA VAL A 301 37.64 6.48 -28.95
C VAL A 301 38.46 6.49 -27.66
N SER A 302 38.11 5.62 -26.73
CA SER A 302 38.76 5.46 -25.43
C SER A 302 40.22 5.02 -25.59
N THR A 303 41.10 5.61 -24.77
CA THR A 303 42.51 5.24 -24.65
C THR A 303 42.85 4.58 -23.32
N ASP A 304 41.90 4.53 -22.37
CA ASP A 304 42.06 3.96 -21.03
C ASP A 304 41.11 2.76 -20.77
N MET A 305 40.40 2.32 -21.82
CA MET A 305 39.33 1.31 -21.79
C MET A 305 38.10 1.70 -20.93
N THR A 306 37.94 2.98 -20.57
CA THR A 306 36.69 3.50 -19.98
C THR A 306 35.78 4.17 -21.02
N CYS A 307 34.48 4.08 -20.82
CA CYS A 307 33.43 4.55 -21.73
C CYS A 307 32.23 5.13 -20.95
N GLY A 308 31.20 5.58 -21.67
CA GLY A 308 29.97 6.09 -21.08
C GLY A 308 29.89 7.62 -21.02
N LEU A 309 28.70 8.13 -20.69
CA LEU A 309 28.37 9.56 -20.77
C LEU A 309 29.31 10.43 -19.91
N ALA A 310 29.61 9.98 -18.69
CA ALA A 310 30.49 10.68 -17.75
C ALA A 310 31.96 10.76 -18.22
N LYS A 311 32.38 9.91 -19.18
CA LYS A 311 33.72 9.91 -19.77
C LYS A 311 33.78 10.68 -21.09
N GLY A 312 32.66 10.77 -21.82
CA GLY A 312 32.62 11.32 -23.18
C GLY A 312 33.37 10.45 -24.21
N THR A 313 33.59 9.17 -23.89
CA THR A 313 34.34 8.21 -24.71
C THR A 313 33.50 6.99 -25.08
N ARG A 314 33.72 6.50 -26.30
CA ARG A 314 33.23 5.20 -26.77
C ARG A 314 34.38 4.19 -26.83
N CYS A 315 34.06 2.92 -26.76
CA CYS A 315 35.04 1.86 -26.84
C CYS A 315 35.72 1.74 -28.22
N PRO A 316 36.92 1.14 -28.28
CA PRO A 316 37.56 0.73 -29.54
C PRO A 316 36.67 -0.17 -30.39
N ALA A 317 36.89 -0.18 -31.71
CA ALA A 317 36.12 -1.01 -32.62
C ALA A 317 36.26 -2.50 -32.29
N GLY A 318 35.18 -3.27 -32.44
CA GLY A 318 35.09 -4.67 -32.01
C GLY A 318 34.96 -4.88 -30.49
N THR A 319 34.72 -3.82 -29.71
CA THR A 319 34.52 -3.92 -28.25
C THR A 319 33.26 -3.20 -27.78
N CYS A 320 32.67 -3.73 -26.72
CA CYS A 320 31.38 -3.35 -26.15
C CYS A 320 31.61 -2.49 -24.89
N CYS A 321 30.70 -1.54 -24.61
CA CYS A 321 30.72 -0.75 -23.38
C CYS A 321 29.73 -1.35 -22.39
N SER A 322 30.18 -1.75 -21.20
CA SER A 322 29.25 -2.12 -20.13
C SER A 322 28.61 -0.89 -19.51
N ILE A 323 27.40 -1.04 -18.94
CA ILE A 323 26.73 -0.03 -18.11
C ILE A 323 27.60 0.49 -16.95
N TYR A 324 28.62 -0.28 -16.54
CA TYR A 324 29.63 0.13 -15.55
C TYR A 324 30.74 1.01 -16.14
N GLY A 325 30.61 1.51 -17.38
CA GLY A 325 31.54 2.45 -18.01
C GLY A 325 32.90 1.85 -18.39
N ASN A 326 32.97 0.54 -18.66
CA ASN A 326 34.19 -0.17 -19.03
C ASN A 326 34.07 -0.89 -20.38
N CYS A 327 35.17 -0.98 -21.13
CA CYS A 327 35.23 -1.60 -22.45
C CYS A 327 35.72 -3.05 -22.40
N GLY A 328 35.02 -3.96 -23.08
CA GLY A 328 35.38 -5.38 -23.13
C GLY A 328 34.72 -6.15 -24.28
N THR A 329 34.97 -7.46 -24.32
CA THR A 329 34.47 -8.35 -25.41
C THR A 329 33.67 -9.55 -24.90
N GLY A 330 33.62 -9.76 -23.58
CA GLY A 330 32.83 -10.80 -22.92
C GLY A 330 31.36 -10.42 -22.81
N ASP A 331 30.53 -11.39 -22.42
CA ASP A 331 29.07 -11.21 -22.44
C ASP A 331 28.58 -10.19 -21.40
N ASP A 332 29.28 -10.06 -20.27
CA ASP A 332 29.12 -9.03 -19.24
C ASP A 332 29.26 -7.58 -19.78
N PHE A 333 29.89 -7.43 -20.95
CA PHE A 333 30.06 -6.15 -21.65
C PHE A 333 29.16 -6.01 -22.87
N CYS A 334 28.68 -7.13 -23.44
CA CYS A 334 28.17 -7.19 -24.82
C CYS A 334 26.70 -7.62 -24.95
N LEU A 335 26.11 -8.21 -23.90
CA LEU A 335 24.70 -8.65 -23.90
C LEU A 335 23.80 -7.60 -23.22
N ALA A 336 22.95 -7.99 -22.27
CA ALA A 336 21.94 -7.11 -21.65
C ALA A 336 22.54 -5.89 -20.92
N ALA A 337 23.78 -6.02 -20.42
CA ALA A 337 24.52 -4.95 -19.74
C ALA A 337 25.32 -4.02 -20.68
N CYS A 338 25.02 -4.02 -22.00
CA CYS A 338 25.75 -3.22 -22.99
C CYS A 338 25.05 -1.90 -23.35
N ASP A 339 25.81 -0.79 -23.37
CA ASP A 339 25.34 0.51 -23.84
C ASP A 339 25.73 0.76 -25.31
N SER A 340 24.72 0.71 -26.20
CA SER A 340 24.85 0.93 -27.64
C SER A 340 25.28 2.34 -28.04
N ASN A 341 25.19 3.33 -27.13
CA ASN A 341 25.70 4.66 -27.39
C ASN A 341 27.24 4.70 -27.36
N PHE A 342 27.89 3.77 -26.65
CA PHE A 342 29.33 3.80 -26.38
C PHE A 342 30.09 2.52 -26.78
N GLY A 343 29.45 1.47 -27.29
CA GLY A 343 30.13 0.27 -27.77
C GLY A 343 29.32 -0.62 -28.73
N GLU A 344 29.98 -1.63 -29.30
CA GLU A 344 29.40 -2.53 -30.30
C GLU A 344 28.66 -3.72 -29.66
N CYS A 345 27.42 -3.49 -29.22
CA CYS A 345 26.61 -4.52 -28.54
C CYS A 345 26.26 -5.71 -29.45
N LYS A 346 26.25 -6.91 -28.85
CA LYS A 346 25.88 -8.18 -29.50
C LYS A 346 24.47 -8.65 -29.16
N GLY A 347 23.94 -8.18 -28.03
CA GLY A 347 22.57 -8.45 -27.59
C GLY A 347 21.53 -7.56 -28.28
N VAL A 348 20.29 -7.64 -27.81
CA VAL A 348 19.21 -6.72 -28.19
C VAL A 348 19.59 -5.30 -27.73
N PRO A 349 19.48 -4.25 -28.58
CA PRO A 349 19.92 -2.91 -28.22
C PRO A 349 18.89 -2.22 -27.29
N ILE A 350 18.96 -2.55 -26.00
CA ILE A 350 18.01 -2.10 -24.97
C ILE A 350 17.91 -0.57 -24.92
N GLN A 351 19.03 0.17 -24.98
CA GLN A 351 19.01 1.64 -25.02
C GLN A 351 18.34 2.22 -26.27
N ASP A 352 18.45 1.58 -27.43
CA ASP A 352 17.81 2.04 -28.66
C ASP A 352 16.29 1.76 -28.62
N SER A 353 15.91 0.62 -28.03
CA SER A 353 14.50 0.27 -27.75
C SER A 353 13.90 1.23 -26.72
N TRP A 354 14.65 1.58 -25.68
CA TRP A 354 14.23 2.56 -24.67
C TRP A 354 14.02 3.96 -25.26
N ARG A 355 14.91 4.40 -26.15
CA ARG A 355 14.75 5.66 -26.89
C ARG A 355 13.49 5.68 -27.75
N ARG A 356 13.11 4.55 -28.37
CA ARG A 356 11.81 4.41 -29.07
C ARG A 356 10.64 4.44 -28.08
N ALA A 357 10.69 3.67 -27.00
CA ALA A 357 9.66 3.63 -25.97
C ALA A 357 9.35 5.03 -25.40
N ARG A 358 10.38 5.85 -25.12
CA ARG A 358 10.22 7.24 -24.67
C ARG A 358 9.61 8.18 -25.71
N ALA A 359 9.75 7.90 -27.01
CA ALA A 359 9.28 8.76 -28.09
C ALA A 359 7.90 8.34 -28.66
N GLU A 360 7.58 7.05 -28.58
CA GLU A 360 6.43 6.41 -29.24
C GLU A 360 5.51 5.66 -28.24
N GLY A 361 5.81 5.76 -26.94
CA GLY A 361 5.07 5.08 -25.87
C GLY A 361 3.61 5.52 -25.76
N GLN A 362 2.74 4.55 -25.45
CA GLN A 362 1.30 4.72 -25.33
C GLN A 362 0.88 4.65 -23.86
N THR A 363 -0.17 5.41 -23.53
CA THR A 363 -0.84 5.33 -22.23
C THR A 363 -1.99 4.32 -22.34
N ASP A 364 -2.03 3.32 -21.47
CA ASP A 364 -3.29 2.65 -21.15
C ASP A 364 -4.03 3.50 -20.10
N GLU A 365 -5.18 4.05 -20.48
CA GLU A 365 -5.99 4.85 -19.57
C GLU A 365 -6.83 4.00 -18.59
N GLU A 366 -7.12 2.74 -18.94
CA GLU A 366 -7.94 1.81 -18.14
C GLU A 366 -7.10 1.05 -17.11
N GLY A 367 -6.04 0.36 -17.54
CA GLY A 367 -5.04 -0.24 -16.63
C GLY A 367 -4.19 0.82 -15.92
N GLY A 368 -4.08 2.02 -16.52
CA GLY A 368 -3.41 3.18 -15.93
C GLY A 368 -1.89 3.02 -15.88
N GLY A 369 -1.27 2.78 -17.03
CA GLY A 369 0.18 2.58 -17.14
C GLY A 369 0.74 2.99 -18.50
N GLN A 370 2.00 3.44 -18.54
CA GLN A 370 2.68 3.69 -19.80
C GLN A 370 3.25 2.36 -20.33
N TYR A 371 3.25 2.19 -21.64
CA TYR A 371 3.85 1.02 -22.29
C TYR A 371 4.37 1.32 -23.71
N TYR A 372 5.20 0.41 -24.24
CA TYR A 372 5.59 0.37 -25.64
C TYR A 372 5.87 -1.06 -26.08
N MET A 373 5.57 -1.40 -27.34
CA MET A 373 5.91 -2.69 -27.94
C MET A 373 6.93 -2.48 -29.06
N ASP A 374 8.17 -2.87 -28.80
CA ASP A 374 9.20 -2.96 -29.83
C ASP A 374 9.01 -4.26 -30.60
N THR A 375 8.15 -4.23 -31.62
CA THR A 375 7.83 -5.40 -32.46
C THR A 375 9.02 -5.91 -33.28
N GLN A 376 10.09 -5.13 -33.43
CA GLN A 376 11.31 -5.53 -34.14
C GLN A 376 12.26 -6.34 -33.23
N ASN A 377 12.22 -6.09 -31.93
CA ASN A 377 13.10 -6.69 -30.93
C ASN A 377 12.37 -7.63 -29.95
N HIS A 378 11.04 -7.72 -30.09
CA HIS A 378 10.13 -8.46 -29.21
C HIS A 378 10.27 -8.03 -27.73
N LEU A 379 10.26 -6.72 -27.48
CA LEU A 379 10.31 -6.15 -26.12
C LEU A 379 9.03 -5.37 -25.80
N PHE A 380 8.34 -5.79 -24.73
CA PHE A 380 7.32 -4.99 -24.08
C PHE A 380 7.96 -4.14 -22.97
N TRP A 381 7.81 -2.83 -23.07
CA TRP A 381 8.20 -1.85 -22.04
C TRP A 381 6.99 -1.42 -21.24
N THR A 382 7.16 -1.13 -19.95
CA THR A 382 6.15 -0.46 -19.12
C THR A 382 6.75 0.36 -17.98
N TRP A 383 6.14 1.52 -17.67
CA TRP A 383 6.61 2.47 -16.66
C TRP A 383 5.50 3.42 -16.17
N ASP A 384 5.77 4.18 -15.10
CA ASP A 384 4.97 5.33 -14.65
C ASP A 384 5.38 6.60 -15.42
N THR A 385 4.46 7.55 -15.59
CA THR A 385 4.79 8.93 -16.02
C THR A 385 4.29 9.94 -14.98
N PRO A 386 4.84 11.16 -14.88
CA PRO A 386 4.34 12.19 -13.96
C PRO A 386 2.81 12.41 -13.99
N THR A 387 2.17 12.23 -15.14
CA THR A 387 0.70 12.28 -15.28
C THR A 387 0.00 11.07 -14.64
N LEU A 388 0.50 9.85 -14.87
CA LEU A 388 -0.01 8.63 -14.22
C LEU A 388 0.25 8.63 -12.71
N MET A 389 1.40 9.15 -12.27
CA MET A 389 1.69 9.36 -10.85
C MET A 389 0.66 10.31 -10.22
N THR A 390 0.35 11.42 -10.90
CA THR A 390 -0.70 12.36 -10.45
C THR A 390 -2.06 11.66 -10.35
N ARG A 391 -2.42 10.82 -11.34
CA ARG A 391 -3.64 10.00 -11.28
C ARG A 391 -3.68 9.06 -10.07
N LYS A 392 -2.57 8.40 -9.70
CA LYS A 392 -2.47 7.53 -8.50
C LYS A 392 -2.83 8.26 -7.20
N PHE A 393 -2.49 9.54 -7.06
CA PHE A 393 -2.95 10.32 -5.91
C PHE A 393 -4.49 10.41 -5.87
N THR A 394 -5.11 10.86 -6.97
CA THR A 394 -6.57 11.07 -7.01
C THR A 394 -7.40 9.78 -7.05
N GLU A 395 -6.88 8.69 -7.62
CA GLU A 395 -7.62 7.44 -7.83
C GLU A 395 -7.39 6.40 -6.73
N ILE A 396 -6.29 6.51 -5.97
CA ILE A 396 -5.94 5.54 -4.90
C ILE A 396 -5.74 6.24 -3.56
N VAL A 397 -4.78 7.18 -3.43
CA VAL A 397 -4.42 7.83 -2.15
C VAL A 397 -5.59 8.61 -1.57
N ASP A 398 -6.33 9.33 -2.41
CA ASP A 398 -7.50 10.11 -2.02
C ASP A 398 -8.71 9.23 -1.72
N VAL A 399 -8.97 8.22 -2.56
CA VAL A 399 -10.13 7.31 -2.46
C VAL A 399 -10.07 6.45 -1.21
N GLU A 400 -8.95 5.73 -1.02
CA GLU A 400 -8.73 4.81 0.10
C GLU A 400 -8.21 5.54 1.36
N LYS A 401 -8.01 6.86 1.26
CA LYS A 401 -7.59 7.75 2.36
C LYS A 401 -6.24 7.34 2.98
N LEU A 402 -5.31 6.95 2.12
CA LEU A 402 -3.99 6.50 2.54
C LEU A 402 -3.23 7.61 3.28
N GLY A 403 -2.46 7.23 4.29
CA GLY A 403 -1.69 8.15 5.13
C GLY A 403 -0.39 8.64 4.48
N GLY A 404 0.02 8.06 3.36
CA GLY A 404 1.22 8.47 2.65
C GLY A 404 1.41 7.89 1.25
N VAL A 405 2.59 8.18 0.72
CA VAL A 405 3.18 7.64 -0.50
C VAL A 405 4.66 7.34 -0.24
N MET A 406 5.22 6.42 -1.02
CA MET A 406 6.64 6.06 -1.00
C MET A 406 7.17 5.93 -2.44
N ALA A 407 8.45 6.24 -2.68
CA ALA A 407 9.11 6.01 -3.97
C ALA A 407 10.42 5.23 -3.84
N TRP A 408 10.66 4.35 -4.81
CA TRP A 408 11.94 3.70 -5.07
C TRP A 408 12.45 4.11 -6.46
N SER A 409 13.65 4.67 -6.65
CA SER A 409 14.59 5.26 -5.68
C SER A 409 14.98 6.69 -6.12
N LEU A 410 15.34 7.57 -5.17
CA LEU A 410 15.65 8.98 -5.45
C LEU A 410 16.77 9.18 -6.48
N GLY A 411 17.74 8.26 -6.52
CA GLY A 411 18.85 8.30 -7.46
C GLY A 411 18.47 7.86 -8.88
N GLU A 412 17.35 7.18 -9.03
CA GLU A 412 16.87 6.64 -10.30
C GLU A 412 16.03 7.65 -11.11
N ASP A 413 15.69 8.83 -10.54
CA ASP A 413 14.88 9.87 -11.20
C ASP A 413 15.61 10.59 -12.36
N THR A 414 14.87 11.38 -13.13
CA THR A 414 15.37 12.17 -14.25
C THR A 414 16.40 13.23 -13.82
N TYR A 415 17.24 13.66 -14.76
CA TYR A 415 18.16 14.80 -14.60
C TYR A 415 17.50 16.07 -14.02
N ASN A 416 16.20 16.25 -14.25
CA ASN A 416 15.40 17.37 -13.75
C ASN A 416 14.39 16.97 -12.65
N PHE A 417 14.49 15.77 -12.09
CA PHE A 417 13.70 15.24 -10.97
C PHE A 417 12.17 15.35 -11.18
N GLU A 418 11.69 14.80 -12.30
CA GLU A 418 10.27 14.89 -12.70
C GLU A 418 9.35 14.01 -11.84
N HIS A 419 9.79 12.82 -11.43
CA HIS A 419 8.98 11.93 -10.60
C HIS A 419 8.91 12.44 -9.16
N LEU A 420 10.03 12.95 -8.61
CA LEU A 420 10.06 13.68 -7.34
C LEU A 420 9.10 14.88 -7.36
N LYS A 421 9.09 15.69 -8.42
CA LYS A 421 8.19 16.84 -8.53
C LYS A 421 6.72 16.43 -8.60
N ALA A 422 6.38 15.39 -9.37
CA ALA A 422 5.01 14.86 -9.41
C ALA A 422 4.53 14.42 -8.01
N MET A 423 5.40 13.75 -7.24
CA MET A 423 5.12 13.36 -5.86
C MET A 423 4.98 14.57 -4.93
N GLN A 424 5.86 15.56 -5.03
CA GLN A 424 5.78 16.81 -4.28
C GLN A 424 4.49 17.58 -4.56
N GLU A 425 4.06 17.65 -5.82
CA GLU A 425 2.82 18.32 -6.22
C GLU A 425 1.58 17.57 -5.70
N GLY A 426 1.55 16.24 -5.75
CA GLY A 426 0.47 15.43 -5.17
C GLY A 426 0.37 15.56 -3.64
N VAL A 427 1.51 15.50 -2.94
CA VAL A 427 1.60 15.73 -1.48
C VAL A 427 1.14 17.15 -1.11
N ALA A 428 1.59 18.17 -1.84
CA ALA A 428 1.28 19.58 -1.55
C ALA A 428 -0.20 19.93 -1.78
N GLN A 429 -0.84 19.38 -2.80
CA GLN A 429 -2.28 19.55 -3.05
C GLN A 429 -3.12 19.07 -1.86
N ARG A 430 -2.81 17.87 -1.33
CA ARG A 430 -3.51 17.26 -0.19
C ARG A 430 -3.21 17.94 1.15
N ALA A 431 -2.08 18.65 1.26
CA ALA A 431 -1.76 19.53 2.38
C ALA A 431 -2.54 20.86 2.39
N GLY A 432 -3.47 21.08 1.45
CA GLY A 432 -4.24 22.32 1.31
C GLY A 432 -3.50 23.43 0.56
N GLY A 433 -2.36 23.11 -0.06
CA GLY A 433 -1.61 24.05 -0.88
C GLY A 433 -2.32 24.34 -2.19
N THR A 434 -2.86 25.56 -2.34
CA THR A 434 -3.28 26.08 -3.64
C THR A 434 -2.05 26.38 -4.49
N ALA A 435 -1.53 25.34 -5.15
CA ALA A 435 -0.51 25.43 -6.18
C ALA A 435 -0.98 26.40 -7.27
N THR A 436 -0.56 27.66 -7.15
CA THR A 436 -0.89 28.69 -8.12
C THR A 436 -0.03 28.41 -9.35
N PRO A 437 -0.62 28.07 -10.51
CA PRO A 437 0.17 27.73 -11.70
C PRO A 437 1.06 28.92 -12.03
N ALA A 438 2.35 28.65 -12.23
CA ALA A 438 3.39 29.67 -12.30
C ALA A 438 3.16 30.63 -13.47
N ARG A 439 2.48 31.77 -13.20
CA ARG A 439 2.32 32.84 -14.18
C ARG A 439 3.70 33.37 -14.55
N THR A 440 4.12 33.09 -15.78
CA THR A 440 5.38 33.53 -16.39
C THR A 440 5.56 35.03 -16.18
N ARG A 441 6.38 35.42 -15.19
CA ARG A 441 6.56 36.81 -14.79
C ARG A 441 7.56 37.47 -15.74
N CYS A 442 7.08 37.96 -16.88
CA CYS A 442 7.89 38.70 -17.86
C CYS A 442 8.56 39.91 -17.18
N SER A 443 9.87 39.82 -16.95
CA SER A 443 10.65 40.80 -16.20
C SER A 443 11.21 41.89 -17.12
N GLY A 444 10.52 43.03 -17.17
CA GLY A 444 11.05 44.36 -17.50
C GLY A 444 11.72 44.56 -18.87
N GLY A 445 11.02 45.17 -19.83
CA GLY A 445 11.65 45.65 -21.07
C GLY A 445 10.68 46.28 -22.09
N SER A 446 10.44 47.59 -21.96
CA SER A 446 9.59 48.43 -22.86
C SER A 446 8.09 48.11 -22.93
N GLN A 447 7.26 49.14 -23.09
CA GLN A 447 5.80 49.04 -23.25
C GLN A 447 5.35 49.36 -24.68
N SER A 448 5.49 48.43 -25.63
CA SER A 448 4.76 48.52 -26.91
C SER A 448 4.80 47.23 -27.75
N ALA A 449 3.90 46.27 -27.50
CA ALA A 449 3.28 45.35 -28.49
C ALA A 449 2.58 44.16 -27.82
N CYS A 450 1.31 44.31 -27.42
CA CYS A 450 0.47 43.16 -27.10
C CYS A 450 -0.99 43.43 -27.53
N SER A 451 -1.23 43.44 -28.84
CA SER A 451 -2.55 43.66 -29.43
C SER A 451 -3.09 42.39 -30.09
N LYS A 452 -4.38 42.13 -29.89
CA LYS A 452 -5.07 40.90 -30.30
C LYS A 452 -5.10 40.75 -31.82
N ARG A 453 -4.78 39.55 -32.33
CA ARG A 453 -5.31 39.03 -33.60
C ARG A 453 -5.54 37.51 -33.53
N HIS A 454 -6.78 37.10 -33.28
CA HIS A 454 -7.24 35.81 -33.81
C HIS A 454 -7.58 36.01 -35.29
N GLY A 455 -6.73 35.50 -36.17
CA GLY A 455 -7.03 35.40 -37.60
C GLY A 455 -7.67 34.06 -37.90
N ALA A 456 -8.95 34.04 -38.28
CA ALA A 456 -9.56 32.85 -38.84
C ALA A 456 -9.02 32.62 -40.26
N VAL A 457 -8.59 31.39 -40.56
CA VAL A 457 -8.20 30.96 -41.91
C VAL A 457 -9.17 29.87 -42.34
N GLY A 458 -9.85 30.07 -43.46
CA GLY A 458 -10.80 29.12 -44.03
C GLY A 458 -10.57 28.96 -45.53
N VAL A 459 -10.26 27.73 -45.95
CA VAL A 459 -10.18 27.28 -47.35
C VAL A 459 -10.79 25.86 -47.33
N SER A 460 -12.06 25.69 -47.69
CA SER A 460 -12.53 25.44 -49.06
C SER A 460 -11.98 24.14 -49.66
N LEU A 461 -12.80 23.08 -49.62
CA LEU A 461 -12.70 21.92 -50.50
C LEU A 461 -14.06 21.63 -51.15
N SER A 462 -14.03 21.05 -52.35
CA SER A 462 -15.13 21.08 -53.30
C SER A 462 -16.04 19.85 -53.28
N ARG A 463 -17.24 20.04 -53.86
CA ARG A 463 -18.35 19.08 -53.87
C ARG A 463 -18.33 18.23 -55.15
N GLN A 464 -18.11 16.92 -55.07
CA GLN A 464 -18.46 16.02 -56.19
C GLN A 464 -18.84 14.58 -55.82
N GLN A 465 -20.05 14.19 -56.29
CA GLN A 465 -20.57 12.87 -56.68
C GLN A 465 -20.54 11.63 -55.74
N ARG A 466 -21.63 10.84 -55.82
CA ARG A 466 -21.80 9.49 -55.23
C ARG A 466 -21.56 8.42 -56.32
N PRO A 467 -21.16 7.20 -55.93
CA PRO A 467 -22.01 6.01 -56.13
C PRO A 467 -22.12 5.19 -54.82
N ALA A 468 -23.28 4.73 -54.35
CA ALA A 468 -24.09 3.56 -54.78
C ALA A 468 -23.95 2.38 -53.78
N LYS A 469 -25.05 1.68 -53.47
CA LYS A 469 -25.08 0.51 -52.55
C LYS A 469 -24.76 -0.79 -53.30
N PRO A 470 -24.36 -1.84 -52.57
CA PRO A 470 -25.08 -3.11 -52.70
C PRO A 470 -25.41 -3.81 -51.36
N HIS A 471 -26.59 -4.43 -51.35
CA HIS A 471 -27.06 -5.64 -50.63
C HIS A 471 -26.76 -5.92 -49.14
N ALA A 472 -27.78 -6.49 -48.48
CA ALA A 472 -27.72 -7.06 -47.14
C ALA A 472 -27.51 -8.59 -47.18
N GLY A 473 -26.84 -9.14 -46.18
CA GLY A 473 -26.72 -10.57 -45.92
C GLY A 473 -27.33 -10.94 -44.57
N ASN A 474 -28.10 -12.03 -44.53
CA ASN A 474 -28.70 -12.56 -43.30
C ASN A 474 -27.72 -13.49 -42.58
N SER A 475 -27.55 -13.32 -41.27
CA SER A 475 -27.11 -14.38 -40.35
C SER A 475 -27.84 -14.24 -39.01
N ARG A 476 -28.34 -15.36 -38.48
CA ARG A 476 -29.00 -15.42 -37.18
C ARG A 476 -28.05 -16.01 -36.14
N SER A 477 -28.01 -15.40 -34.96
CA SER A 477 -27.43 -16.01 -33.75
C SER A 477 -28.52 -16.13 -32.69
N PHE A 478 -28.55 -17.25 -31.97
CA PHE A 478 -29.55 -17.51 -30.93
C PHE A 478 -29.21 -16.78 -29.63
N LEU A 479 -30.23 -16.22 -28.96
CA LEU A 479 -30.14 -15.73 -27.59
C LEU A 479 -30.96 -16.67 -26.68
N ILE A 480 -30.30 -17.36 -25.76
CA ILE A 480 -30.97 -18.20 -24.76
C ILE A 480 -31.25 -17.35 -23.52
N VAL A 481 -32.53 -17.20 -23.18
CA VAL A 481 -32.98 -16.41 -22.01
C VAL A 481 -33.29 -17.34 -20.85
N TYR A 482 -32.47 -17.30 -19.79
CA TYR A 482 -32.83 -17.87 -18.49
C TYR A 482 -33.80 -16.94 -17.75
N LYS A 483 -34.85 -17.52 -17.18
CA LYS A 483 -35.97 -16.79 -16.56
C LYS A 483 -36.06 -17.14 -15.08
N SER A 484 -35.68 -16.20 -14.21
CA SER A 484 -35.83 -16.35 -12.76
C SER A 484 -37.18 -15.83 -12.29
N THR A 485 -37.86 -16.59 -11.43
CA THR A 485 -39.19 -16.24 -10.88
C THR A 485 -39.06 -15.74 -9.45
N SER A 486 -39.42 -14.48 -9.21
CA SER A 486 -39.54 -13.92 -7.86
C SER A 486 -40.84 -14.37 -7.18
N VAL A 487 -40.73 -14.80 -5.93
CA VAL A 487 -41.88 -15.12 -5.06
C VAL A 487 -42.14 -13.93 -4.14
N GLN A 488 -43.37 -13.44 -4.13
CA GLN A 488 -43.81 -12.43 -3.15
C GLN A 488 -44.24 -13.08 -1.84
N PHE A 489 -43.90 -12.47 -0.71
CA PHE A 489 -44.54 -12.73 0.58
C PHE A 489 -45.07 -11.42 1.16
N SER A 490 -46.38 -11.36 1.38
CA SER A 490 -47.04 -10.20 2.02
C SER A 490 -46.93 -10.30 3.54
N ALA A 491 -46.33 -9.29 4.18
CA ALA A 491 -46.30 -9.18 5.64
C ALA A 491 -47.45 -8.30 6.14
N ALA A 492 -48.40 -8.89 6.87
CA ALA A 492 -49.54 -8.19 7.47
C ALA A 492 -49.73 -8.62 8.94
N VAL A 493 -48.91 -8.09 9.84
CA VAL A 493 -49.03 -8.28 11.30
C VAL A 493 -48.84 -6.93 12.00
N GLY A 494 -49.68 -6.65 13.01
CA GLY A 494 -49.88 -5.30 13.55
C GLY A 494 -48.80 -4.73 14.49
N PHE A 495 -48.75 -3.40 14.54
CA PHE A 495 -47.74 -2.54 15.16
C PHE A 495 -47.48 -2.71 16.68
N ASN A 496 -48.38 -3.39 17.42
CA ASN A 496 -48.28 -3.49 18.88
C ASN A 496 -47.49 -4.71 19.40
N SER A 497 -47.42 -5.82 18.65
CA SER A 497 -46.81 -7.06 19.16
C SER A 497 -45.30 -6.95 19.38
N MET A 498 -44.60 -6.17 18.55
CA MET A 498 -43.14 -6.10 18.56
C MET A 498 -42.57 -5.27 19.73
N LYS A 499 -43.34 -4.31 20.26
CA LYS A 499 -42.95 -3.54 21.46
C LYS A 499 -42.93 -4.42 22.72
N CYS A 500 -43.93 -5.29 22.88
CA CYS A 500 -43.94 -6.27 23.98
C CYS A 500 -42.77 -7.26 23.86
N PHE A 501 -42.43 -7.69 22.64
CA PHE A 501 -41.37 -8.69 22.42
C PHE A 501 -39.99 -8.20 22.87
N ILE A 502 -39.64 -6.93 22.63
CA ILE A 502 -38.36 -6.35 23.06
C ILE A 502 -38.30 -6.23 24.60
N VAL A 503 -39.38 -5.74 25.23
CA VAL A 503 -39.43 -5.56 26.70
C VAL A 503 -39.41 -6.91 27.43
N LEU A 504 -40.11 -7.93 26.92
CA LEU A 504 -40.17 -9.26 27.54
C LEU A 504 -38.92 -10.12 27.35
N THR A 505 -38.03 -9.79 26.40
CA THR A 505 -36.81 -10.57 26.15
C THR A 505 -35.55 -9.93 26.75
N PHE A 506 -35.38 -8.61 26.65
CA PHE A 506 -34.17 -7.95 27.15
C PHE A 506 -34.16 -7.70 28.66
N VAL A 507 -35.32 -7.37 29.27
CA VAL A 507 -35.36 -7.05 30.71
C VAL A 507 -34.99 -8.26 31.60
N PRO A 508 -35.49 -9.49 31.35
CA PRO A 508 -35.08 -10.66 32.15
C PRO A 508 -33.59 -10.99 32.00
N LEU A 509 -33.01 -10.79 30.80
CA LEU A 509 -31.59 -11.08 30.54
C LEU A 509 -30.66 -10.15 31.34
N VAL A 510 -31.02 -8.87 31.49
CA VAL A 510 -30.27 -7.91 32.31
C VAL A 510 -30.41 -8.20 33.82
N LEU A 511 -31.58 -8.65 34.29
CA LEU A 511 -31.72 -9.10 35.69
C LEU A 511 -30.94 -10.40 35.96
N ALA A 512 -30.91 -11.35 35.03
CA ALA A 512 -30.17 -12.60 35.18
C ALA A 512 -28.65 -12.40 35.33
N LEU A 513 -28.10 -11.33 34.74
CA LEU A 513 -26.68 -10.99 34.79
C LEU A 513 -26.27 -10.13 36.00
N THR A 514 -27.19 -9.77 36.90
CA THR A 514 -26.94 -8.79 37.98
C THR A 514 -27.21 -9.29 39.41
N ILE A 515 -27.52 -10.57 39.62
CA ILE A 515 -27.70 -11.16 40.96
C ILE A 515 -26.36 -11.76 41.47
N PRO A 516 -25.79 -11.27 42.59
CA PRO A 516 -24.61 -11.88 43.20
C PRO A 516 -24.99 -13.19 43.91
N ASN A 517 -24.44 -14.32 43.46
CA ASN A 517 -24.74 -15.64 44.05
C ASN A 517 -24.00 -15.84 45.38
N THR A 518 -24.69 -15.57 46.50
CA THR A 518 -24.18 -15.80 47.85
C THR A 518 -25.00 -16.89 48.58
N ASN A 519 -24.79 -18.16 48.25
CA ASN A 519 -25.06 -19.21 49.23
C ASN A 519 -24.18 -20.46 49.07
N LYS A 520 -24.04 -21.23 50.16
CA LYS A 520 -23.29 -22.49 50.21
C LYS A 520 -24.24 -23.68 50.10
N ASN A 521 -23.77 -24.76 49.48
CA ASN A 521 -24.31 -26.12 49.49
C ASN A 521 -25.79 -26.28 49.05
N HIS A 522 -26.03 -26.88 47.88
CA HIS A 522 -26.65 -28.22 47.80
C HIS A 522 -26.57 -28.82 46.38
N ASP A 523 -27.07 -30.04 46.25
CA ASP A 523 -26.71 -31.06 45.26
C ASP A 523 -27.22 -30.86 43.81
N ALA A 524 -26.80 -31.77 42.93
CA ALA A 524 -27.03 -31.72 41.49
C ALA A 524 -28.41 -32.26 41.07
N SER A 525 -29.32 -31.38 40.64
CA SER A 525 -30.54 -31.75 39.89
C SER A 525 -31.21 -30.57 39.17
N SER A 526 -30.61 -30.03 38.11
CA SER A 526 -31.19 -28.87 37.38
C SER A 526 -30.82 -28.70 35.89
N VAL A 527 -30.23 -29.70 35.24
CA VAL A 527 -29.79 -29.60 33.82
C VAL A 527 -30.82 -30.16 32.82
N GLU A 528 -31.72 -31.06 33.23
CA GLU A 528 -32.61 -31.77 32.27
C GLU A 528 -33.85 -30.99 31.79
N PHE A 529 -34.18 -29.83 32.38
CA PHE A 529 -35.45 -29.15 32.07
C PHE A 529 -35.44 -28.26 30.82
N ILE A 530 -34.26 -27.89 30.28
CA ILE A 530 -34.14 -26.94 29.15
C ILE A 530 -34.00 -27.64 27.79
N GLN A 531 -33.74 -28.95 27.77
CA GLN A 531 -33.43 -29.68 26.53
C GLN A 531 -34.66 -30.28 25.80
N GLN A 532 -35.89 -30.01 26.27
CA GLN A 532 -37.13 -30.64 25.76
C GLN A 532 -38.11 -29.69 25.05
N HIS A 533 -37.67 -28.51 24.60
CA HIS A 533 -38.54 -27.53 23.91
C HIS A 533 -38.02 -27.00 22.55
N GLN A 534 -37.00 -27.63 21.96
CA GLN A 534 -36.50 -27.27 20.61
C GLN A 534 -36.56 -28.40 19.56
N GLN A 535 -37.38 -29.44 19.77
CA GLN A 535 -37.63 -30.50 18.77
C GLN A 535 -39.08 -30.52 18.23
N ARG A 536 -39.73 -29.35 18.12
CA ARG A 536 -40.99 -29.18 17.39
C ARG A 536 -41.00 -27.94 16.51
N LEU A 537 -40.10 -27.91 15.54
CA LEU A 537 -40.18 -27.19 14.26
C LEU A 537 -39.04 -27.70 13.37
N PHE A 538 -39.26 -27.77 12.05
CA PHE A 538 -38.29 -28.24 11.04
C PHE A 538 -37.73 -29.67 11.22
N GLY A 539 -38.44 -30.66 10.67
CA GLY A 539 -37.92 -32.01 10.54
C GLY A 539 -37.47 -32.33 9.12
N THR A 540 -36.21 -32.72 8.96
CA THR A 540 -35.70 -33.47 7.79
C THR A 540 -34.57 -34.39 8.23
N LYS A 541 -34.46 -35.57 7.61
CA LYS A 541 -33.43 -36.57 7.94
C LYS A 541 -32.22 -36.44 7.02
N THR A 542 -31.03 -36.33 7.60
CA THR A 542 -29.80 -36.82 6.97
C THR A 542 -28.90 -37.46 8.04
N THR A 543 -28.28 -38.60 7.73
CA THR A 543 -27.41 -39.35 8.63
C THR A 543 -26.00 -38.76 8.70
N VAL A 544 -25.43 -38.65 9.90
CA VAL A 544 -23.98 -38.44 10.12
C VAL A 544 -23.45 -39.64 10.92
N ALA A 545 -22.27 -40.14 10.54
CA ALA A 545 -21.69 -41.34 11.11
C ALA A 545 -21.15 -41.14 12.55
N GLU A 546 -21.18 -42.22 13.33
CA GLU A 546 -20.69 -42.24 14.71
C GLU A 546 -19.15 -42.30 14.74
N TYR A 547 -18.51 -41.21 15.19
CA TYR A 547 -17.05 -41.20 15.43
C TYR A 547 -16.74 -41.10 16.92
N LYS A 548 -16.21 -42.18 17.50
CA LYS A 548 -15.83 -42.25 18.91
C LYS A 548 -14.66 -41.32 19.20
N ARG A 549 -14.81 -40.41 20.17
CA ARG A 549 -13.67 -39.67 20.75
C ARG A 549 -12.84 -40.62 21.61
N PRO A 550 -11.53 -40.84 21.35
CA PRO A 550 -10.65 -41.45 22.32
C PRO A 550 -10.41 -40.48 23.49
N SER A 551 -10.44 -40.98 24.72
CA SER A 551 -10.23 -40.18 25.93
C SER A 551 -8.75 -40.09 26.30
N LEU A 552 -8.14 -38.91 26.11
CA LEU A 552 -6.74 -38.67 26.43
C LEU A 552 -6.54 -38.62 27.96
N LYS A 553 -6.08 -39.73 28.56
CA LYS A 553 -5.62 -39.78 29.94
C LYS A 553 -4.16 -39.36 30.03
N ILE A 554 -3.88 -38.17 30.54
CA ILE A 554 -2.52 -37.73 30.86
C ILE A 554 -2.14 -38.27 32.24
N ASN A 555 -1.31 -39.31 32.27
CA ASN A 555 -0.62 -39.75 33.48
C ASN A 555 0.74 -39.06 33.54
N HIS A 556 1.01 -38.26 34.57
CA HIS A 556 2.36 -37.75 34.82
C HIS A 556 3.26 -38.87 35.38
N GLY A 557 4.09 -39.45 34.51
CA GLY A 557 5.10 -40.45 34.87
C GLY A 557 6.52 -39.89 34.70
N THR A 558 7.24 -39.74 35.81
CA THR A 558 8.64 -39.29 35.81
C THR A 558 9.56 -40.36 35.22
N ILE A 559 10.39 -40.01 34.23
CA ILE A 559 11.46 -40.88 33.74
C ILE A 559 12.71 -40.69 34.60
N ILE A 560 13.23 -41.80 35.15
CA ILE A 560 14.49 -41.87 35.89
C ILE A 560 15.58 -42.39 34.93
N PRO A 561 16.75 -41.73 34.80
CA PRO A 561 17.88 -42.26 34.03
C PRO A 561 18.62 -43.36 34.81
N ALA A 562 18.84 -44.51 34.19
CA ALA A 562 19.42 -45.71 34.82
C ALA A 562 20.95 -45.84 34.66
N ASN A 563 21.69 -45.02 35.40
CA ASN A 563 22.91 -45.36 36.16
C ASN A 563 23.92 -46.42 35.62
N LYS A 564 25.12 -45.97 35.21
CA LYS A 564 26.47 -46.52 35.55
C LYS A 564 27.59 -45.75 34.83
N GLU A 565 28.85 -45.64 35.30
CA GLU A 565 29.56 -46.29 36.43
C GLU A 565 30.72 -45.42 36.97
N ARG A 566 30.97 -45.42 38.31
CA ARG A 566 32.20 -44.98 39.05
C ARG A 566 32.69 -43.50 38.88
N THR A 567 33.33 -42.83 39.86
CA THR A 567 33.95 -43.23 41.15
C THR A 567 34.02 -42.03 42.14
N GLN A 568 33.87 -42.27 43.46
CA GLN A 568 34.45 -41.52 44.62
C GLN A 568 34.19 -39.98 44.76
N ALA A 569 34.06 -39.37 45.96
CA ALA A 569 34.05 -39.82 47.36
C ALA A 569 33.27 -38.82 48.27
N THR A 570 33.06 -39.17 49.56
CA THR A 570 32.90 -38.32 50.79
C THR A 570 32.40 -36.86 50.67
N ALA A 571 31.44 -36.33 51.47
CA ALA A 571 30.57 -36.81 52.57
C ALA A 571 29.50 -35.69 52.86
N THR A 572 28.68 -35.55 53.94
CA THR A 572 28.55 -36.19 55.28
C THR A 572 27.14 -35.94 55.90
N THR A 573 26.72 -36.79 56.86
CA THR A 573 25.76 -36.56 57.99
C THR A 573 24.36 -35.89 57.84
N SER A 574 23.37 -36.62 58.39
CA SER A 574 22.17 -36.20 59.18
C SER A 574 20.91 -35.56 58.55
N ASN A 575 19.84 -36.36 58.60
CA ASN A 575 18.38 -36.10 58.75
C ASN A 575 17.96 -34.94 59.69
N PRO A 576 16.66 -34.52 59.74
CA PRO A 576 15.46 -35.14 59.13
C PRO A 576 14.57 -34.22 58.27
N SER A 577 13.58 -34.81 57.60
CA SER A 577 12.55 -34.12 56.82
C SER A 577 11.37 -33.62 57.67
N TYR A 578 10.94 -32.37 57.43
CA TYR A 578 9.69 -31.80 57.91
C TYR A 578 8.82 -31.36 56.72
N ILE A 579 7.53 -31.68 56.76
CA ILE A 579 6.57 -31.28 55.72
C ILE A 579 5.96 -29.92 56.11
N HIS A 580 6.30 -28.87 55.37
CA HIS A 580 5.55 -27.61 55.41
C HIS A 580 4.46 -27.62 54.34
N ALA A 581 3.20 -27.59 54.77
CA ALA A 581 2.07 -27.37 53.88
C ALA A 581 2.00 -25.90 53.45
N LEU A 582 2.27 -25.61 52.18
CA LEU A 582 2.16 -24.26 51.63
C LEU A 582 0.69 -23.86 51.44
N ARG A 583 0.30 -22.79 52.14
CA ARG A 583 -1.04 -22.22 52.13
C ARG A 583 -1.13 -21.17 51.00
N ILE A 584 -1.80 -21.50 49.90
CA ILE A 584 -2.04 -20.53 48.81
C ILE A 584 -3.18 -19.59 49.19
N GLU A 585 -2.96 -18.28 49.08
CA GLU A 585 -3.90 -17.25 49.54
C GLU A 585 -4.98 -16.91 48.50
N GLN A 586 -6.16 -16.50 48.98
CA GLN A 586 -7.37 -16.25 48.18
C GLN A 586 -7.41 -14.86 47.53
N ALA A 587 -6.30 -14.44 46.90
CA ALA A 587 -6.09 -13.07 46.43
C ALA A 587 -7.14 -12.49 45.43
N PRO A 588 -7.57 -13.19 44.36
CA PRO A 588 -8.32 -12.53 43.28
C PRO A 588 -9.78 -12.18 43.65
N TYR A 589 -10.43 -12.96 44.51
CA TYR A 589 -11.86 -12.77 44.82
C TYR A 589 -12.14 -11.51 45.64
N HIS A 590 -11.22 -11.12 46.55
CA HIS A 590 -11.38 -9.90 47.34
C HIS A 590 -11.26 -8.62 46.51
N LEU A 591 -10.54 -8.64 45.39
CA LEU A 591 -10.40 -7.47 44.51
C LEU A 591 -11.72 -7.19 43.77
N ILE A 592 -12.33 -8.23 43.17
CA ILE A 592 -13.59 -8.12 42.43
C ILE A 592 -14.72 -7.63 43.35
N ALA A 593 -14.80 -8.16 44.57
CA ALA A 593 -15.78 -7.72 45.57
C ALA A 593 -15.61 -6.26 46.01
N ARG A 594 -14.40 -5.68 45.89
CA ARG A 594 -14.10 -4.29 46.28
C ARG A 594 -14.47 -3.27 45.21
N TYR A 595 -14.51 -3.66 43.94
CA TYR A 595 -14.74 -2.76 42.80
C TYR A 595 -16.07 -2.98 42.05
N SER A 596 -16.89 -3.96 42.46
CA SER A 596 -18.20 -4.27 41.86
C SER A 596 -19.09 -3.03 41.65
N ASN A 597 -19.26 -2.19 42.68
CA ASN A 597 -20.06 -0.96 42.60
C ASN A 597 -19.46 0.09 41.63
N ALA A 598 -18.13 0.14 41.50
CA ALA A 598 -17.46 1.06 40.58
C ALA A 598 -17.59 0.58 39.11
N LEU A 599 -17.50 -0.74 38.89
CA LEU A 599 -17.76 -1.36 37.59
C LEU A 599 -19.23 -1.20 37.17
N PHE A 600 -20.17 -1.32 38.11
CA PHE A 600 -21.60 -1.06 37.88
C PHE A 600 -21.86 0.40 37.49
N ALA A 601 -21.21 1.35 38.18
CA ALA A 601 -21.27 2.77 37.83
C ALA A 601 -20.65 3.07 36.45
N LEU A 602 -19.53 2.45 36.09
CA LEU A 602 -18.94 2.54 34.74
C LEU A 602 -19.88 1.99 33.67
N GLY A 603 -20.52 0.85 33.93
CA GLY A 603 -21.50 0.25 33.02
C GLY A 603 -22.67 1.19 32.73
N LEU A 604 -23.23 1.84 33.76
CA LEU A 604 -24.26 2.87 33.59
C LEU A 604 -23.75 4.10 32.82
N LEU A 605 -22.54 4.58 33.13
CA LEU A 605 -21.92 5.72 32.45
C LEU A 605 -21.62 5.48 30.96
N LEU A 606 -21.40 4.22 30.54
CA LEU A 606 -21.13 3.87 29.14
C LEU A 606 -22.39 3.46 28.36
N LEU A 607 -23.30 2.69 28.98
CA LEU A 607 -24.46 2.13 28.28
C LEU A 607 -25.63 3.12 28.15
N VAL A 608 -25.78 4.07 29.09
CA VAL A 608 -26.86 5.08 29.00
C VAL A 608 -26.61 6.08 27.85
N PRO A 609 -25.41 6.65 27.65
CA PRO A 609 -25.14 7.48 26.47
C PRO A 609 -25.26 6.70 25.15
N LEU A 610 -24.82 5.43 25.12
CA LEU A 610 -24.90 4.59 23.92
C LEU A 610 -26.36 4.32 23.51
N THR A 611 -27.22 3.97 24.47
CA THR A 611 -28.65 3.72 24.21
C THR A 611 -29.41 5.00 23.85
N LEU A 612 -29.10 6.13 24.48
CA LEU A 612 -29.63 7.44 24.07
C LEU A 612 -29.17 7.83 22.66
N GLY A 613 -27.90 7.58 22.31
CA GLY A 613 -27.37 7.82 20.96
C GLY A 613 -28.06 6.97 19.90
N ILE A 614 -28.34 5.69 20.18
CA ILE A 614 -29.11 4.80 19.30
C ILE A 614 -30.56 5.30 19.15
N ILE A 615 -31.20 5.74 20.23
CA ILE A 615 -32.57 6.30 20.20
C ILE A 615 -32.61 7.59 19.36
N GLU A 616 -31.63 8.49 19.49
CA GLU A 616 -31.61 9.71 18.69
C GLU A 616 -31.22 9.44 17.23
N LEU A 617 -30.30 8.51 16.96
CA LEU A 617 -29.98 8.07 15.59
C LEU A 617 -31.21 7.47 14.90
N ALA A 618 -31.95 6.58 15.57
CA ALA A 618 -33.22 6.07 15.08
C ALA A 618 -34.26 7.20 14.87
N GLY A 619 -34.34 8.15 15.81
CA GLY A 619 -35.21 9.32 15.70
C GLY A 619 -34.87 10.26 14.53
N ARG A 620 -33.58 10.39 14.17
CA ARG A 620 -33.12 11.13 12.99
C ARG A 620 -33.42 10.36 11.70
N LEU A 621 -33.12 9.06 11.66
CA LEU A 621 -33.41 8.20 10.51
C LEU A 621 -34.92 8.14 10.19
N PHE A 622 -35.80 8.06 11.19
CA PHE A 622 -37.25 8.08 10.97
C PHE A 622 -37.79 9.42 10.48
N ARG A 623 -37.16 10.56 10.83
CA ARG A 623 -37.52 11.88 10.28
C ARG A 623 -37.18 12.04 8.81
N CYS A 624 -36.30 11.21 8.25
CA CYS A 624 -36.05 11.14 6.81
C CYS A 624 -37.08 10.31 6.03
N VAL A 625 -38.10 9.75 6.70
CA VAL A 625 -39.10 8.83 6.09
C VAL A 625 -40.53 9.37 6.18
N SER A 626 -40.80 10.41 6.97
CA SER A 626 -42.09 11.12 6.95
C SER A 626 -42.20 12.03 5.72
N VAL A 627 -42.98 11.59 4.73
CA VAL A 627 -43.33 12.38 3.54
C VAL A 627 -44.31 13.49 3.91
N ASP A 628 -43.93 14.76 3.71
CA ASP A 628 -44.85 15.88 3.49
C ASP A 628 -44.16 17.13 2.87
N GLU A 629 -42.85 17.33 3.04
CA GLU A 629 -42.11 18.52 2.51
C GLU A 629 -40.96 18.19 1.53
N CYS A 630 -41.20 17.39 0.48
CA CYS A 630 -40.23 17.19 -0.62
C CYS A 630 -40.90 16.89 -1.98
N PRO A 631 -41.26 17.91 -2.78
CA PRO A 631 -42.08 17.76 -3.99
C PRO A 631 -41.31 17.38 -5.29
N GLU A 632 -40.12 16.79 -5.22
CA GLU A 632 -39.38 16.30 -6.41
C GLU A 632 -38.90 14.84 -6.28
N ARG A 633 -39.84 13.89 -6.27
CA ARG A 633 -39.55 12.49 -6.66
C ARG A 633 -40.76 11.78 -7.27
N GLY A 634 -41.23 12.30 -8.41
CA GLY A 634 -42.42 11.84 -9.12
C GLY A 634 -42.24 11.64 -10.63
N ARG A 635 -41.05 11.22 -11.10
CA ARG A 635 -40.76 11.14 -12.55
C ARG A 635 -39.70 10.12 -13.00
N GLU A 636 -39.81 8.87 -12.58
CA GLU A 636 -39.06 7.74 -13.19
C GLU A 636 -40.00 6.66 -13.75
N LYS A 637 -40.82 7.00 -14.77
CA LYS A 637 -41.49 6.04 -15.68
C LYS A 637 -41.90 6.68 -17.02
N GLN A 638 -40.93 7.17 -17.79
CA GLN A 638 -41.00 7.26 -19.25
C GLN A 638 -39.57 7.41 -19.82
N GLY A 639 -39.38 7.05 -21.09
CA GLY A 639 -38.04 6.75 -21.63
C GLY A 639 -37.46 7.83 -22.56
N THR A 640 -36.13 7.80 -22.69
CA THR A 640 -35.34 8.39 -23.80
C THR A 640 -35.80 9.77 -24.29
N GLU A 641 -35.56 10.80 -23.50
CA GLU A 641 -35.49 12.19 -24.00
C GLU A 641 -34.18 12.39 -24.79
N SER A 642 -34.19 13.31 -25.75
CA SER A 642 -33.07 13.56 -26.67
C SER A 642 -32.14 14.68 -26.16
N HIS A 643 -30.90 14.69 -26.64
CA HIS A 643 -29.86 15.65 -26.22
C HIS A 643 -30.26 17.12 -26.44
N GLN A 644 -31.20 17.37 -27.37
CA GLN A 644 -31.69 18.70 -27.73
C GLN A 644 -32.70 19.25 -26.70
N GLU A 645 -33.49 18.37 -26.06
CA GLU A 645 -34.49 18.75 -25.05
C GLU A 645 -33.83 19.15 -23.72
N ILE A 646 -32.69 18.52 -23.40
CA ILE A 646 -31.83 18.86 -22.24
C ILE A 646 -31.28 20.29 -22.37
N GLU A 647 -30.83 20.69 -23.56
CA GLU A 647 -30.30 22.04 -23.81
C GLU A 647 -31.41 23.12 -23.72
N GLU A 648 -32.61 22.87 -24.27
CA GLU A 648 -33.73 23.79 -24.10
C GLU A 648 -34.20 23.91 -22.63
N TRP A 649 -34.07 22.85 -21.83
CA TRP A 649 -34.35 22.91 -20.39
C TRP A 649 -33.31 23.76 -19.66
N ALA A 650 -32.03 23.54 -19.95
CA ALA A 650 -30.92 24.30 -19.35
C ALA A 650 -30.99 25.80 -19.68
N PHE A 651 -31.37 26.15 -20.91
CA PHE A 651 -31.62 27.54 -21.32
C PHE A 651 -32.76 28.17 -20.50
N ARG A 652 -33.91 27.47 -20.39
CA ARG A 652 -35.08 27.93 -19.62
C ARG A 652 -34.85 28.04 -18.12
N GLN A 653 -33.86 27.37 -17.54
CA GLN A 653 -33.44 27.64 -16.16
C GLN A 653 -32.68 28.96 -16.03
N ARG A 654 -31.70 29.23 -16.92
CA ARG A 654 -30.90 30.47 -16.88
C ARG A 654 -31.76 31.74 -17.02
N GLU A 655 -32.84 31.70 -17.78
CA GLU A 655 -33.83 32.79 -17.83
C GLU A 655 -34.60 33.00 -16.51
N ARG A 656 -34.89 31.93 -15.77
CA ARG A 656 -35.63 32.01 -14.50
C ARG A 656 -34.76 32.57 -13.38
N ASP A 657 -33.49 32.23 -13.33
CA ASP A 657 -32.57 32.74 -12.30
C ASP A 657 -32.21 34.21 -12.52
N ASN A 658 -32.06 34.65 -13.78
CA ASN A 658 -31.89 36.08 -14.09
C ASN A 658 -33.11 36.94 -13.69
N LYS A 659 -34.31 36.36 -13.57
CA LYS A 659 -35.53 37.06 -13.11
C LYS A 659 -35.68 37.16 -11.59
N LYS A 660 -34.77 36.58 -10.79
CA LYS A 660 -34.92 36.48 -9.31
C LYS A 660 -34.05 37.46 -8.49
N ARG A 661 -33.32 38.39 -9.11
CA ARG A 661 -32.52 39.40 -8.38
C ARG A 661 -33.29 40.72 -8.17
N PRO A 662 -33.69 41.08 -6.94
CA PRO A 662 -34.16 42.44 -6.64
C PRO A 662 -32.98 43.43 -6.63
N ALA A 663 -33.26 44.71 -6.87
CA ALA A 663 -32.25 45.76 -6.99
C ALA A 663 -32.44 46.89 -5.95
N THR A 664 -31.53 46.98 -4.99
CA THR A 664 -31.44 48.01 -3.93
C THR A 664 -30.07 47.84 -3.23
N VAL A 665 -29.29 48.84 -2.84
CA VAL A 665 -29.28 50.31 -3.08
C VAL A 665 -27.81 50.71 -3.35
N ALA A 666 -27.58 51.76 -4.14
CA ALA A 666 -26.30 52.47 -4.16
C ALA A 666 -26.49 53.94 -3.75
N VAL A 667 -26.16 54.28 -2.50
CA VAL A 667 -26.04 55.66 -2.01
C VAL A 667 -24.93 55.71 -0.96
N GLU A 668 -23.72 56.09 -1.39
CA GLU A 668 -22.95 57.22 -0.84
C GLU A 668 -21.65 57.34 -1.64
N MET A 669 -21.37 58.54 -2.13
CA MET A 669 -20.16 58.84 -2.89
C MET A 669 -19.84 60.33 -2.75
N ILE A 670 -18.55 60.65 -2.65
CA ILE A 670 -17.99 62.01 -2.61
C ILE A 670 -18.26 62.75 -1.29
N ASP A 671 -17.25 62.76 -0.39
CA ASP A 671 -16.73 64.06 0.03
C ASP A 671 -15.18 64.10 0.08
N THR A 672 -14.66 64.87 -0.88
CA THR A 672 -13.42 65.68 -0.93
C THR A 672 -12.22 65.43 0.02
N MET A 673 -11.06 65.11 -0.60
CA MET A 673 -9.68 65.66 -0.42
C MET A 673 -8.64 64.54 -0.68
N LYS A 674 -7.69 64.59 -1.65
CA LYS A 674 -6.76 65.63 -2.17
C LYS A 674 -5.59 66.05 -1.25
N ILE A 675 -4.67 65.12 -1.02
CA ILE A 675 -3.19 65.30 -0.97
C ILE A 675 -2.66 64.04 -1.68
N GLY A 676 -1.72 64.04 -2.64
CA GLY A 676 -0.53 64.86 -2.86
C GLY A 676 0.69 63.99 -2.53
N SER A 677 1.63 63.67 -3.43
CA SER A 677 1.91 64.20 -4.79
C SER A 677 2.29 63.11 -5.78
#